data_AF-A0A5N0ENF6-F1
#
_entry.id   AF-A0A5N0ENF6-F1
#
_cell.length_a   1.000
_cell.length_b   1.000
_cell.length_c   1.000
_cell.angle_alpha   90.00
_cell.angle_beta   90.00
_cell.angle_gamma   90.00
#
_symmetry.space_group_name_H-M   'P 1'
#
loop_
_entity.id
_entity.type
_entity.pdbx_description
1 polymer ?
#
loop_
_entity_poly.entity_id
_entity_poly.type
_entity_poly.pdbx_seq_one_letter_code
_entity_poly.pdbx_strand_id
1 'polypeptide(L)'
;MSGAALDVVGIPWATKNLGLRLQHEESYGVAQPGSVLPAELAIAELIQPGLRRNPKRVHLLVSTVLGKHLPTDPRVVLDGGNRLGDLVREVLGGREALVLGFAETATGLGHCVAARIDAVGYLHSTRRDVDAAETLTGFEEGHSHATSHQLQPMPADIFVNELPLVLVDDEISTGATALDAIRALHAFSPRSHYVLASLVDMRLEADRIAFEQAAAELGASIDTVCLASGHTVLPDGLVDAVAGLPEPALNPVAAQRGSFTRIDLPWPAAVPEGGRHGVLRSDFTAFDAAVGAANDALRKRLETEFAGRPVIVLAHEELMYLPLRLAAELADSGTPTRYQTTTRSPAYVLDEPGYPLRRGFRFTAPESGQEAPRYLYNAHWSAEFSGQPDEAVQPAAVDPVLVVVIDPPADTDELVADGGLVDVLTASGADVLVAVLPGADPRKLHAERSATTLPEPLHGPEFGSYAAEEVSWLLKDLSDVDLEADVAVRERRIQSGVAHYAESLPIEYQPDAAYRSLFDEVLADSAERLALAVATVAELVVAERGDDIVLVSLARAGTPIGVLMRRWLQSGRGPGQPSLDVPHYAVSIVRDRGIDAVALDYLARHHDPSSIVFVDGWTGKGAITHELTDALDAYHAAGGARFNGELAVLADPGHCVRTYGTRDDFLIASACLNSTVSGLVSRTVLNDTLIGPGEFHGAKFYRELADDDVSLRLLDTVSAAFAAVRDRVPAEVAAVRDSDRTPTWTGWASVEQVRAEYGIASVNFVKPGVGETTRVLLRRMPWLVLVREAEAPEHAHIRLLAAARGVPVEVVPDLAYSCMGLIKDVQQT
;
A
#
# COMPACT_ATOMS: atom_id res chain seq x y z
N MET A 1 -17.55 -38.64 66.74
CA MET A 1 -18.62 -38.00 65.94
C MET A 1 -18.55 -36.50 66.21
N SER A 2 -17.88 -35.75 65.33
CA SER A 2 -17.83 -34.29 65.40
C SER A 2 -17.54 -33.73 64.01
N GLY A 3 -18.56 -33.13 63.41
CA GLY A 3 -18.50 -32.04 62.43
C GLY A 3 -17.62 -32.24 61.21
N ALA A 4 -18.07 -33.04 60.24
CA ALA A 4 -17.69 -32.80 58.85
C ALA A 4 -18.41 -31.51 58.41
N ALA A 5 -17.63 -30.46 58.17
CA ALA A 5 -18.10 -29.25 57.51
C ALA A 5 -18.63 -29.65 56.13
N LEU A 6 -19.86 -29.23 55.83
CA LEU A 6 -20.40 -29.26 54.48
C LEU A 6 -19.54 -28.33 53.62
N ASP A 7 -18.73 -28.90 52.73
CA ASP A 7 -18.04 -28.14 51.68
C ASP A 7 -19.11 -27.47 50.81
N VAL A 8 -19.12 -26.13 50.85
CA VAL A 8 -19.98 -25.31 49.99
C VAL A 8 -19.35 -25.29 48.60
N VAL A 9 -19.89 -26.11 47.71
CA VAL A 9 -19.61 -26.08 46.27
C VAL A 9 -20.04 -24.71 45.71
N GLY A 10 -19.13 -23.97 45.06
CA GLY A 10 -19.47 -22.74 44.31
C GLY A 10 -18.68 -21.46 44.64
N ILE A 11 -17.84 -21.44 45.68
CA ILE A 11 -16.99 -20.26 45.98
C ILE A 11 -15.61 -20.45 45.32
N PRO A 12 -15.10 -19.49 44.52
CA PRO A 12 -13.78 -19.58 43.91
C PRO A 12 -12.67 -19.77 44.95
N TRP A 13 -11.64 -20.55 44.61
CA TRP A 13 -10.55 -20.90 45.53
C TRP A 13 -9.84 -19.67 46.09
N ALA A 14 -9.56 -18.66 45.24
CA ALA A 14 -8.89 -17.43 45.68
C ALA A 14 -9.76 -16.62 46.65
N THR A 15 -11.08 -16.66 46.48
CA THR A 15 -12.03 -16.07 47.42
C THR A 15 -12.04 -16.81 48.75
N LYS A 16 -12.15 -18.15 48.71
CA LYS A 16 -12.23 -19.01 49.90
C LYS A 16 -10.95 -18.94 50.73
N ASN A 17 -9.79 -18.99 50.10
CA ASN A 17 -8.51 -19.18 50.78
C ASN A 17 -7.72 -17.88 50.99
N LEU A 18 -7.88 -16.90 50.09
CA LEU A 18 -7.13 -15.65 50.15
C LEU A 18 -8.00 -14.43 50.41
N GLY A 19 -9.33 -14.53 50.34
CA GLY A 19 -10.25 -13.42 50.59
C GLY A 19 -10.43 -12.44 49.42
N LEU A 20 -9.82 -12.74 48.26
CA LEU A 20 -9.96 -11.97 47.02
C LEU A 20 -11.42 -12.04 46.53
N ARG A 21 -12.13 -10.91 46.48
CA ARG A 21 -13.56 -10.87 46.13
C ARG A 21 -13.81 -9.98 44.92
N LEU A 22 -14.72 -10.40 44.05
CA LEU A 22 -15.29 -9.59 42.98
C LEU A 22 -16.70 -9.21 43.42
N GLN A 23 -17.01 -7.90 43.46
CA GLN A 23 -18.35 -7.42 43.78
C GLN A 23 -19.03 -6.96 42.49
N HIS A 24 -20.23 -7.47 42.25
CA HIS A 24 -21.08 -7.06 41.14
C HIS A 24 -21.92 -5.84 41.53
N GLU A 25 -22.05 -4.90 40.62
CA GLU A 25 -22.90 -3.72 40.78
C GLU A 25 -24.08 -3.76 39.79
N GLU A 26 -23.80 -3.77 38.49
CA GLU A 26 -24.83 -3.72 37.46
C GLU A 26 -24.47 -4.59 36.25
N SER A 27 -25.47 -5.15 35.58
CA SER A 27 -25.36 -5.87 34.31
C SER A 27 -25.97 -5.04 33.19
N TYR A 28 -25.37 -5.06 32.01
CA TYR A 28 -25.83 -4.29 30.85
C TYR A 28 -26.05 -5.18 29.63
N GLY A 29 -26.96 -4.72 28.75
CA GLY A 29 -27.34 -5.42 27.53
C GLY A 29 -28.49 -6.41 27.73
N VAL A 30 -29.06 -6.86 26.62
CA VAL A 30 -30.19 -7.80 26.60
C VAL A 30 -29.83 -9.00 25.74
N ALA A 31 -30.13 -10.22 26.20
CA ALA A 31 -30.00 -11.41 25.36
C ALA A 31 -30.84 -11.29 24.09
N GLN A 32 -30.20 -11.55 22.95
CA GLN A 32 -30.88 -11.71 21.67
C GLN A 32 -31.37 -13.15 21.48
N PRO A 33 -32.39 -13.39 20.63
CA PRO A 33 -32.80 -14.74 20.26
C PRO A 33 -31.62 -15.55 19.72
N GLY A 34 -31.37 -16.74 20.28
CA GLY A 34 -30.25 -17.60 19.90
C GLY A 34 -28.95 -17.37 20.67
N SER A 35 -28.94 -16.45 21.64
CA SER A 35 -27.82 -16.25 22.55
C SER A 35 -27.58 -17.49 23.43
N VAL A 36 -26.30 -17.84 23.60
CA VAL A 36 -25.86 -18.99 24.41
C VAL A 36 -25.51 -18.58 25.83
N LEU A 37 -25.20 -17.30 26.04
CA LEU A 37 -24.98 -16.70 27.34
C LEU A 37 -26.30 -16.41 28.08
N PRO A 38 -26.32 -16.38 29.42
CA PRO A 38 -27.49 -15.96 30.19
C PRO A 38 -27.98 -14.55 29.84
N ALA A 39 -29.27 -14.27 30.04
CA ALA A 39 -29.83 -12.95 29.70
C ALA A 39 -29.19 -11.81 30.48
N GLU A 40 -28.93 -12.04 31.77
CA GLU A 40 -28.23 -11.12 32.67
C GLU A 40 -26.83 -11.69 32.95
N LEU A 41 -25.80 -10.86 32.81
CA LEU A 41 -24.41 -11.26 32.94
C LEU A 41 -23.78 -10.64 34.17
N ALA A 42 -23.94 -11.31 35.32
CA ALA A 42 -23.20 -10.94 36.51
C ALA A 42 -21.68 -11.08 36.27
N ILE A 43 -20.87 -10.31 37.01
CA ILE A 43 -19.40 -10.35 36.89
C ILE A 43 -18.84 -11.78 36.99
N ALA A 44 -19.41 -12.61 37.87
CA ALA A 44 -18.97 -13.99 38.07
C ALA A 44 -19.19 -14.91 36.85
N GLU A 45 -20.09 -14.54 35.94
CA GLU A 45 -20.32 -15.25 34.66
C GLU A 45 -19.28 -14.86 33.60
N LEU A 46 -18.63 -13.70 33.75
CA LEU A 46 -17.67 -13.13 32.79
C LEU A 46 -16.21 -13.39 33.19
N ILE A 47 -15.93 -13.38 34.50
CA ILE A 47 -14.57 -13.48 35.05
C ILE A 47 -14.51 -14.26 36.37
N GLN A 48 -13.37 -14.92 36.60
CA GLN A 48 -13.02 -15.60 37.85
C GLN A 48 -11.73 -15.05 38.46
N PRO A 49 -11.60 -15.02 39.81
CA PRO A 49 -10.39 -14.55 40.46
C PRO A 49 -9.23 -15.55 40.32
N GLY A 50 -8.21 -15.15 39.59
CA GLY A 50 -6.91 -15.81 39.48
C GLY A 50 -5.78 -14.99 40.09
N LEU A 51 -4.55 -15.51 40.01
CA LEU A 51 -3.38 -14.91 40.65
C LEU A 51 -2.20 -14.75 39.68
N ARG A 52 -1.30 -13.83 40.01
CA ARG A 52 0.01 -13.63 39.41
C ARG A 52 1.05 -13.51 40.50
N ARG A 53 2.26 -14.02 40.25
CA ARG A 53 3.41 -13.75 41.11
C ARG A 53 4.09 -12.44 40.71
N ASN A 54 3.38 -11.34 40.93
CA ASN A 54 3.87 -10.00 40.68
C ASN A 54 3.50 -9.09 41.86
N PRO A 55 4.47 -8.52 42.60
CA PRO A 55 4.20 -7.69 43.77
C PRO A 55 3.43 -6.40 43.45
N LYS A 56 3.48 -5.91 42.20
CA LYS A 56 2.73 -4.74 41.74
C LYS A 56 1.30 -5.06 41.35
N ARG A 57 1.01 -6.30 40.94
CA ARG A 57 -0.31 -6.73 40.42
C ARG A 57 -0.51 -8.23 40.65
N VAL A 58 -0.90 -8.57 41.89
CA VAL A 58 -0.98 -9.96 42.38
C VAL A 58 -2.25 -10.71 41.95
N HIS A 59 -3.34 -10.00 41.67
CA HIS A 59 -4.58 -10.61 41.19
C HIS A 59 -4.66 -10.59 39.65
N LEU A 60 -5.46 -11.50 39.11
CA LEU A 60 -5.79 -11.63 37.69
C LEU A 60 -7.28 -11.88 37.57
N LEU A 61 -7.96 -11.21 36.64
CA LEU A 61 -9.33 -11.56 36.27
C LEU A 61 -9.24 -12.54 35.10
N VAL A 62 -9.63 -13.80 35.33
CA VAL A 62 -9.61 -14.84 34.32
C VAL A 62 -10.94 -14.84 33.61
N SER A 63 -10.97 -14.37 32.35
CA SER A 63 -12.20 -14.41 31.55
C SER A 63 -12.67 -15.84 31.27
N THR A 64 -13.96 -16.07 31.48
CA THR A 64 -14.69 -17.30 31.15
C THR A 64 -15.27 -17.27 29.74
N VAL A 65 -15.36 -16.08 29.13
CA VAL A 65 -16.04 -15.85 27.85
C VAL A 65 -15.11 -15.48 26.69
N LEU A 66 -13.81 -15.27 26.92
CA LEU A 66 -12.88 -14.87 25.84
C LEU A 66 -12.08 -16.02 25.21
N GLY A 67 -12.04 -17.20 25.82
CA GLY A 67 -11.10 -18.23 25.42
C GLY A 67 -9.63 -17.87 25.68
N LYS A 68 -9.34 -16.89 26.55
CA LYS A 68 -7.94 -16.48 26.79
C LYS A 68 -7.16 -17.52 27.58
N HIS A 69 -7.66 -17.91 28.75
CA HIS A 69 -6.98 -18.85 29.65
C HIS A 69 -7.74 -20.17 29.82
N LEU A 70 -9.03 -20.19 29.45
CA LEU A 70 -9.90 -21.35 29.55
C LEU A 70 -10.31 -21.79 28.14
N PRO A 71 -10.34 -23.10 27.84
CA PRO A 71 -11.03 -23.61 26.66
C PRO A 71 -12.53 -23.28 26.70
N THR A 72 -12.96 -22.36 25.85
CA THR A 72 -14.34 -21.84 25.85
C THR A 72 -15.08 -22.30 24.60
N ASP A 73 -16.41 -22.48 24.67
CA ASP A 73 -17.21 -22.75 23.46
C ASP A 73 -17.10 -21.52 22.54
N PRO A 74 -16.70 -21.66 21.26
CA PRO A 74 -16.50 -20.53 20.37
C PRO A 74 -17.76 -19.67 20.21
N ARG A 75 -18.96 -20.25 20.36
CA ARG A 75 -20.23 -19.52 20.30
C ARG A 75 -20.43 -18.59 21.49
N VAL A 76 -19.91 -18.97 22.67
CA VAL A 76 -19.91 -18.11 23.87
C VAL A 76 -19.01 -16.90 23.66
N VAL A 77 -17.85 -17.08 23.02
CA VAL A 77 -16.92 -15.99 22.71
C VAL A 77 -17.53 -15.00 21.71
N LEU A 78 -18.14 -15.52 20.64
CA LEU A 78 -18.85 -14.70 19.65
C LEU A 78 -20.03 -13.96 20.26
N ASP A 79 -20.84 -14.62 21.10
CA ASP A 79 -22.00 -14.01 21.76
C ASP A 79 -21.59 -12.89 22.73
N GLY A 80 -20.51 -13.08 23.52
CA GLY A 80 -19.95 -12.04 24.38
C GLY A 80 -19.53 -10.79 23.58
N GLY A 81 -18.80 -10.99 22.48
CA GLY A 81 -18.41 -9.88 21.59
C GLY A 81 -19.59 -9.22 20.88
N ASN A 82 -20.60 -9.99 20.48
CA ASN A 82 -21.81 -9.47 19.83
C ASN A 82 -22.64 -8.61 20.79
N ARG A 83 -22.82 -9.04 22.04
CA ARG A 83 -23.54 -8.23 23.04
C ARG A 83 -22.81 -6.93 23.36
N LEU A 84 -21.48 -6.96 23.42
CA LEU A 84 -20.69 -5.74 23.59
C LEU A 84 -20.84 -4.81 22.38
N GLY A 85 -20.84 -5.38 21.16
CA GLY A 85 -21.10 -4.62 19.93
C GLY A 85 -22.50 -3.99 19.89
N ASP A 86 -23.52 -4.66 20.43
CA ASP A 86 -24.88 -4.09 20.53
C ASP A 86 -24.91 -2.85 21.42
N LEU A 87 -24.23 -2.87 22.58
CA LEU A 87 -24.09 -1.69 23.44
C LEU A 87 -23.31 -0.55 22.77
N VAL A 88 -22.25 -0.87 22.04
CA VAL A 88 -21.51 0.13 21.24
C VAL A 88 -22.44 0.77 20.19
N ARG A 89 -23.25 -0.04 19.51
CA ARG A 89 -24.20 0.44 18.50
C ARG A 89 -25.26 1.38 19.09
N GLU A 90 -25.74 1.11 20.29
CA GLU A 90 -26.68 1.98 21.02
C GLU A 90 -26.09 3.37 21.26
N VAL A 91 -24.83 3.46 21.71
CA VAL A 91 -24.12 4.73 21.95
C VAL A 91 -23.81 5.47 20.64
N LEU A 92 -23.46 4.75 19.57
CA LEU A 92 -23.15 5.37 18.29
C LEU A 92 -24.38 5.95 17.58
N GLY A 93 -25.60 5.45 17.86
CA GLY A 93 -26.84 6.02 17.33
C GLY A 93 -26.95 6.03 15.80
N GLY A 94 -26.32 5.05 15.14
CA GLY A 94 -26.30 4.92 13.67
C GLY A 94 -25.10 5.55 12.96
N ARG A 95 -24.20 6.21 13.69
CA ARG A 95 -22.93 6.70 13.15
C ARG A 95 -22.03 5.53 12.76
N GLU A 96 -21.34 5.68 11.64
CA GLU A 96 -20.23 4.80 11.27
C GLU A 96 -19.05 4.99 12.21
N ALA A 97 -18.26 3.94 12.43
CA ALA A 97 -17.13 3.97 13.34
C ALA A 97 -15.99 3.08 12.88
N LEU A 98 -14.79 3.39 13.37
CA LEU A 98 -13.65 2.48 13.38
C LEU A 98 -13.57 1.77 14.72
N VAL A 99 -13.03 0.56 14.71
CA VAL A 99 -12.79 -0.22 15.93
C VAL A 99 -11.30 -0.53 16.06
N LEU A 100 -10.76 -0.32 17.25
CA LEU A 100 -9.38 -0.64 17.61
C LEU A 100 -9.37 -1.61 18.80
N GLY A 101 -8.83 -2.81 18.60
CA GLY A 101 -8.59 -3.78 19.67
C GLY A 101 -7.21 -3.60 20.30
N PHE A 102 -7.11 -3.66 21.62
CA PHE A 102 -5.81 -3.68 22.30
C PHE A 102 -5.19 -5.08 22.27
N ALA A 103 -3.92 -5.13 21.86
CA ALA A 103 -3.17 -6.38 21.96
C ALA A 103 -2.79 -6.65 23.41
N GLU A 104 -2.95 -7.86 23.91
CA GLU A 104 -3.22 -9.07 23.12
C GLU A 104 -4.67 -9.57 23.26
N THR A 105 -5.24 -9.48 24.46
CA THR A 105 -6.48 -10.19 24.79
C THR A 105 -7.71 -9.67 24.05
N ALA A 106 -7.72 -8.38 23.70
CA ALA A 106 -8.86 -7.74 23.07
C ALA A 106 -8.80 -7.76 21.53
N THR A 107 -7.78 -8.37 20.91
CA THR A 107 -7.73 -8.44 19.43
C THR A 107 -8.85 -9.32 18.84
N GLY A 108 -9.23 -10.39 19.53
CA GLY A 108 -10.39 -11.20 19.14
C GLY A 108 -11.71 -10.50 19.45
N LEU A 109 -11.83 -9.95 20.66
CA LEU A 109 -13.04 -9.28 21.14
C LEU A 109 -13.38 -8.05 20.29
N GLY A 110 -12.38 -7.20 20.00
CA GLY A 110 -12.54 -6.02 19.15
C GLY A 110 -12.99 -6.38 17.74
N HIS A 111 -12.52 -7.50 17.20
CA HIS A 111 -12.94 -7.96 15.89
C HIS A 111 -14.39 -8.47 15.89
N CYS A 112 -14.83 -9.13 16.96
CA CYS A 112 -16.24 -9.48 17.15
C CYS A 112 -17.13 -8.23 17.22
N VAL A 113 -16.71 -7.21 17.98
CA VAL A 113 -17.40 -5.92 18.06
C VAL A 113 -17.49 -5.26 16.69
N ALA A 114 -16.37 -5.20 15.95
CA ALA A 114 -16.31 -4.60 14.61
C ALA A 114 -17.25 -5.29 13.62
N ALA A 115 -17.21 -6.62 13.57
CA ALA A 115 -18.11 -7.42 12.73
C ALA A 115 -19.57 -7.21 13.13
N ARG A 116 -19.86 -7.18 14.44
CA ARG A 116 -21.22 -6.99 14.95
C ARG A 116 -21.80 -5.63 14.59
N ILE A 117 -21.01 -4.57 14.64
CA ILE A 117 -21.49 -3.20 14.36
C ILE A 117 -21.43 -2.83 12.88
N ASP A 118 -20.90 -3.71 12.01
CA ASP A 118 -20.59 -3.41 10.61
C ASP A 118 -19.66 -2.18 10.49
N ALA A 119 -18.57 -2.19 11.27
CA ALA A 119 -17.61 -1.10 11.32
C ALA A 119 -16.99 -0.82 9.95
N VAL A 120 -16.61 0.44 9.70
CA VAL A 120 -15.92 0.83 8.46
C VAL A 120 -14.58 0.11 8.33
N GLY A 121 -13.90 -0.08 9.47
CA GLY A 121 -12.70 -0.88 9.55
C GLY A 121 -12.37 -1.29 10.98
N TYR A 122 -11.57 -2.34 11.09
CA TYR A 122 -11.02 -2.88 12.31
C TYR A 122 -9.50 -2.91 12.25
N LEU A 123 -8.84 -2.42 13.31
CA LEU A 123 -7.40 -2.52 13.52
C LEU A 123 -7.17 -3.09 14.92
N HIS A 124 -6.02 -3.70 15.15
CA HIS A 124 -5.54 -3.86 16.52
C HIS A 124 -4.10 -3.38 16.64
N SER A 125 -3.72 -2.94 17.84
CA SER A 125 -2.30 -2.73 18.12
C SER A 125 -1.54 -4.04 17.99
N THR A 126 -0.27 -3.99 17.61
CA THR A 126 0.61 -5.15 17.59
C THR A 126 1.92 -4.84 18.30
N ARG A 127 2.58 -5.89 18.77
CA ARG A 127 3.94 -5.85 19.31
C ARG A 127 4.91 -6.64 18.41
N ARG A 128 4.45 -7.05 17.23
CA ARG A 128 5.25 -7.79 16.24
C ARG A 128 5.84 -6.81 15.25
N ASP A 129 7.09 -7.05 14.89
CA ASP A 129 7.72 -6.41 13.74
C ASP A 129 7.48 -7.27 12.51
N VAL A 130 7.11 -6.66 11.39
CA VAL A 130 6.81 -7.34 10.14
C VAL A 130 7.58 -6.61 9.04
N ASP A 131 8.58 -7.27 8.46
CA ASP A 131 9.58 -6.69 7.54
C ASP A 131 9.01 -5.84 6.38
N ALA A 132 7.74 -6.05 6.00
CA ALA A 132 7.07 -5.37 4.89
C ALA A 132 5.92 -4.45 5.32
N ALA A 133 5.68 -4.27 6.62
CA ALA A 133 4.59 -3.45 7.13
C ALA A 133 5.10 -2.06 7.58
N GLU A 134 4.49 -1.01 7.07
CA GLU A 134 4.70 0.35 7.57
C GLU A 134 3.98 0.57 8.91
N THR A 135 4.65 1.24 9.86
CA THR A 135 4.04 1.64 11.13
C THR A 135 3.50 3.07 11.01
N LEU A 136 2.18 3.23 11.20
CA LEU A 136 1.51 4.53 11.20
C LEU A 136 1.89 5.36 12.43
N THR A 137 1.73 4.76 13.61
CA THR A 137 2.04 5.39 14.90
C THR A 137 2.19 4.30 15.98
N GLY A 138 2.60 4.70 17.19
CA GLY A 138 2.69 3.81 18.33
C GLY A 138 2.46 4.53 19.67
N PHE A 139 2.21 3.74 20.72
CA PHE A 139 2.02 4.24 22.08
C PHE A 139 2.62 3.27 23.10
N GLU A 140 2.93 3.76 24.30
CA GLU A 140 3.50 2.95 25.39
C GLU A 140 2.46 2.64 26.45
N GLU A 141 2.47 1.41 27.00
CA GLU A 141 1.68 1.06 28.19
C GLU A 141 2.48 1.41 29.47
N GLY A 142 1.99 2.35 30.27
CA GLY A 142 2.69 2.90 31.45
C GLY A 142 2.96 1.95 32.63
N HIS A 143 2.67 0.65 32.52
CA HIS A 143 2.75 -0.31 33.63
C HIS A 143 3.54 -1.60 33.36
N SER A 144 4.16 -1.75 32.19
CA SER A 144 5.10 -2.83 31.87
C SER A 144 6.42 -2.22 31.42
N HIS A 145 7.53 -2.81 31.88
CA HIS A 145 8.86 -2.40 31.44
C HIS A 145 8.96 -2.55 29.90
N ALA A 146 8.89 -1.42 29.18
CA ALA A 146 9.19 -1.26 27.76
C ALA A 146 8.41 -2.16 26.77
N THR A 147 7.08 -2.02 26.70
CA THR A 147 6.29 -2.57 25.57
C THR A 147 5.66 -1.45 24.75
N SER A 148 6.28 -1.11 23.62
CA SER A 148 5.71 -0.24 22.59
C SER A 148 4.66 -0.99 21.79
N HIS A 149 3.47 -0.42 21.69
CA HIS A 149 2.41 -0.86 20.78
C HIS A 149 2.55 -0.12 19.46
N GLN A 150 2.43 -0.84 18.36
CA GLN A 150 2.47 -0.31 17.00
C GLN A 150 1.11 -0.45 16.33
N LEU A 151 0.77 0.50 15.45
CA LEU A 151 -0.34 0.41 14.52
C LEU A 151 0.22 0.28 13.11
N GLN A 152 -0.08 -0.82 12.42
CA GLN A 152 0.48 -1.15 11.10
C GLN A 152 -0.58 -1.38 10.01
N PRO A 153 -1.56 -0.48 9.81
CA PRO A 153 -2.56 -0.65 8.77
C PRO A 153 -1.97 -0.47 7.35
N MET A 154 -2.49 -1.19 6.36
CA MET A 154 -2.03 -1.10 4.97
C MET A 154 -3.16 -0.61 4.04
N PRO A 155 -3.07 0.58 3.42
CA PRO A 155 -2.04 1.61 3.60
C PRO A 155 -2.12 2.28 4.98
N ALA A 156 -1.03 2.94 5.38
CA ALA A 156 -0.88 3.51 6.73
C ALA A 156 -2.00 4.51 7.09
N ASP A 157 -2.46 5.30 6.12
CA ASP A 157 -3.43 6.37 6.32
C ASP A 157 -4.89 5.91 6.26
N ILE A 158 -5.18 4.63 5.99
CA ILE A 158 -6.57 4.16 5.82
C ILE A 158 -7.43 4.30 7.09
N PHE A 159 -6.79 4.47 8.25
CA PHE A 159 -7.45 4.75 9.53
C PHE A 159 -7.39 6.24 9.93
N VAL A 160 -6.84 7.13 9.11
CA VAL A 160 -6.83 8.59 9.34
C VAL A 160 -8.14 9.19 8.81
N ASN A 161 -9.07 9.50 9.71
CA ASN A 161 -10.35 10.12 9.38
C ASN A 161 -10.95 10.78 10.65
N GLU A 162 -12.20 11.25 10.57
CA GLU A 162 -12.88 11.91 11.70
C GLU A 162 -13.98 11.02 12.33
N LEU A 163 -14.11 9.76 11.91
CA LEU A 163 -15.14 8.84 12.42
C LEU A 163 -14.93 8.59 13.93
N PRO A 164 -16.02 8.36 14.69
CA PRO A 164 -15.93 7.83 16.04
C PRO A 164 -14.99 6.62 16.13
N LEU A 165 -14.16 6.60 17.18
CA LEU A 165 -13.23 5.49 17.43
C LEU A 165 -13.69 4.68 18.64
N VAL A 166 -14.00 3.41 18.39
CA VAL A 166 -14.32 2.43 19.44
C VAL A 166 -13.02 1.73 19.84
N LEU A 167 -12.58 1.89 21.08
CA LEU A 167 -11.46 1.16 21.65
C LEU A 167 -12.00 -0.02 22.44
N VAL A 168 -11.47 -1.22 22.21
CA VAL A 168 -11.95 -2.44 22.85
C VAL A 168 -10.85 -3.05 23.71
N ASP A 169 -11.19 -3.31 24.96
CA ASP A 169 -10.35 -4.00 25.94
C ASP A 169 -11.11 -5.17 26.58
N ASP A 170 -10.43 -6.08 27.28
CA ASP A 170 -11.12 -7.15 28.02
C ASP A 170 -11.71 -6.65 29.35
N GLU A 171 -10.96 -5.83 30.08
CA GLU A 171 -11.36 -5.23 31.35
C GLU A 171 -10.90 -3.77 31.47
N ILE A 172 -11.69 -2.94 32.16
CA ILE A 172 -11.24 -1.60 32.58
C ILE A 172 -11.02 -1.66 34.08
N SER A 173 -9.79 -1.41 34.54
CA SER A 173 -9.48 -1.27 35.97
C SER A 173 -9.50 0.20 36.39
N THR A 174 -8.37 0.92 36.32
CA THR A 174 -8.35 2.39 36.48
C THR A 174 -8.63 3.11 35.16
N GLY A 175 -8.43 2.41 34.03
CA GLY A 175 -8.56 2.97 32.68
C GLY A 175 -7.43 3.93 32.27
N ALA A 176 -6.36 4.05 33.07
CA ALA A 176 -5.22 4.92 32.76
C ALA A 176 -4.59 4.59 31.39
N THR A 177 -4.36 3.29 31.13
CA THR A 177 -3.82 2.83 29.83
C THR A 177 -4.72 3.22 28.65
N ALA A 178 -6.03 3.09 28.81
CA ALA A 178 -6.98 3.47 27.77
C ALA A 178 -6.97 4.98 27.52
N LEU A 179 -6.88 5.81 28.57
CA LEU A 179 -6.75 7.25 28.42
C LEU A 179 -5.44 7.66 27.75
N ASP A 180 -4.32 7.04 28.11
CA ASP A 180 -3.02 7.32 27.47
C ASP A 180 -3.03 6.94 25.99
N ALA A 181 -3.64 5.80 25.65
CA ALA A 181 -3.86 5.42 24.26
C ALA A 181 -4.76 6.41 23.53
N ILE A 182 -5.89 6.83 24.12
CA ILE A 182 -6.79 7.85 23.53
C ILE A 182 -6.03 9.15 23.29
N ARG A 183 -5.24 9.64 24.26
CA ARG A 183 -4.44 10.88 24.09
C ARG A 183 -3.43 10.75 22.95
N ALA A 184 -2.70 9.64 22.88
CA ALA A 184 -1.73 9.38 21.82
C ALA A 184 -2.39 9.34 20.44
N LEU A 185 -3.54 8.66 20.32
CA LEU A 185 -4.31 8.56 19.08
C LEU A 185 -4.93 9.90 18.70
N HIS A 186 -5.45 10.66 19.67
CA HIS A 186 -6.05 11.97 19.45
C HIS A 186 -5.01 12.99 18.97
N ALA A 187 -3.78 12.94 19.49
CA ALA A 187 -2.70 13.81 19.04
C ALA A 187 -2.33 13.58 17.56
N PHE A 188 -2.53 12.36 17.06
CA PHE A 188 -2.22 11.97 15.68
C PHE A 188 -3.41 12.16 14.72
N SER A 189 -4.59 11.66 15.09
CA SER A 189 -5.82 11.72 14.29
C SER A 189 -7.00 12.05 15.24
N PRO A 190 -7.23 13.35 15.52
CA PRO A 190 -8.23 13.80 16.48
C PRO A 190 -9.64 13.31 16.15
N ARG A 191 -10.35 12.77 17.14
CA ARG A 191 -11.77 12.39 17.02
C ARG A 191 -12.63 13.23 17.93
N SER A 192 -13.83 13.55 17.46
CA SER A 192 -14.86 14.20 18.28
C SER A 192 -15.53 13.24 19.27
N HIS A 193 -15.45 11.93 19.02
CA HIS A 193 -16.11 10.91 19.84
C HIS A 193 -15.28 9.63 19.96
N TYR A 194 -15.05 9.20 21.20
CA TYR A 194 -14.47 7.91 21.57
C TYR A 194 -15.48 7.06 22.33
N VAL A 195 -15.47 5.76 22.09
CA VAL A 195 -16.22 4.77 22.88
C VAL A 195 -15.24 3.75 23.41
N LEU A 196 -15.11 3.62 24.73
CA LEU A 196 -14.34 2.54 25.35
C LEU A 196 -15.27 1.39 25.71
N ALA A 197 -15.03 0.23 25.11
CA ALA A 197 -15.85 -0.97 25.28
C ALA A 197 -15.05 -2.08 25.98
N SER A 198 -15.62 -2.68 27.03
CA SER A 198 -15.00 -3.81 27.73
C SER A 198 -16.00 -4.87 28.14
N LEU A 199 -15.54 -6.07 28.53
CA LEU A 199 -16.46 -7.03 29.15
C LEU A 199 -16.89 -6.56 30.52
N VAL A 200 -15.93 -6.11 31.33
CA VAL A 200 -16.17 -5.61 32.68
C VAL A 200 -15.57 -4.22 32.89
N ASP A 201 -16.28 -3.39 33.66
CA ASP A 201 -15.78 -2.11 34.17
C ASP A 201 -15.63 -2.19 35.69
N MET A 202 -14.38 -2.14 36.15
CA MET A 202 -13.97 -2.24 37.55
C MET A 202 -13.52 -0.89 38.14
N ARG A 203 -13.81 0.22 37.44
CA ARG A 203 -13.44 1.58 37.84
C ARG A 203 -14.18 2.04 39.08
N LEU A 204 -13.45 2.74 39.95
CA LEU A 204 -14.04 3.51 41.04
C LEU A 204 -14.51 4.87 40.53
N GLU A 205 -15.28 5.58 41.35
CA GLU A 205 -15.81 6.91 41.03
C GLU A 205 -14.70 7.91 40.64
N ALA A 206 -13.56 7.87 41.34
CA ALA A 206 -12.41 8.73 41.03
C ALA A 206 -11.85 8.49 39.61
N ASP A 207 -11.85 7.24 39.15
CA ASP A 207 -11.40 6.87 37.81
C ASP A 207 -12.39 7.35 36.75
N ARG A 208 -13.70 7.30 37.03
CA ARG A 208 -14.75 7.82 36.13
C ARG A 208 -14.63 9.34 35.95
N ILE A 209 -14.37 10.07 37.05
CA ILE A 209 -14.11 11.52 36.99
C ILE A 209 -12.86 11.83 36.14
N ALA A 210 -11.82 11.00 36.18
CA ALA A 210 -10.63 11.20 35.36
C ALA A 210 -10.93 11.08 33.85
N PHE A 211 -11.89 10.24 33.46
CA PHE A 211 -12.36 10.15 32.07
C PHE A 211 -13.11 11.41 31.63
N GLU A 212 -13.99 11.96 32.48
CA GLU A 212 -14.69 13.22 32.19
C GLU A 212 -13.70 14.39 32.02
N GLN A 213 -12.66 14.43 32.86
CA GLN A 213 -11.60 15.42 32.76
C GLN A 213 -10.79 15.27 31.47
N ALA A 214 -10.44 14.04 31.09
CA ALA A 214 -9.74 13.76 29.84
C ALA A 214 -10.58 14.11 28.60
N ALA A 215 -11.90 13.83 28.64
CA ALA A 215 -12.82 14.22 27.58
C ALA A 215 -12.85 15.75 27.39
N ALA A 216 -12.94 16.50 28.49
CA ALA A 216 -12.90 17.96 28.48
C ALA A 216 -11.55 18.52 28.01
N GLU A 217 -10.44 17.90 28.42
CA GLU A 217 -9.07 18.23 28.00
C GLU A 217 -8.90 18.11 26.48
N LEU A 218 -9.43 17.03 25.89
CA LEU A 218 -9.32 16.73 24.46
C LEU A 218 -10.35 17.45 23.60
N GLY A 219 -11.37 18.08 24.20
CA GLY A 219 -12.48 18.66 23.44
C GLY A 219 -13.31 17.62 22.68
N ALA A 220 -13.39 16.39 23.23
CA ALA A 220 -14.09 15.24 22.65
C ALA A 220 -15.07 14.63 23.67
N SER A 221 -16.00 13.80 23.21
CA SER A 221 -16.77 12.93 24.11
C SER A 221 -16.09 11.58 24.28
N ILE A 222 -16.12 11.02 25.49
CA ILE A 222 -15.63 9.67 25.79
C ILE A 222 -16.77 8.93 26.50
N ASP A 223 -17.44 8.03 25.78
CA ASP A 223 -18.45 7.14 26.35
C ASP A 223 -17.82 5.80 26.74
N THR A 224 -18.35 5.15 27.77
CA THR A 224 -17.90 3.82 28.19
C THR A 224 -19.06 2.83 28.20
N VAL A 225 -18.86 1.66 27.59
CA VAL A 225 -19.83 0.56 27.59
C VAL A 225 -19.17 -0.71 28.12
N CYS A 226 -19.90 -1.48 28.91
CA CYS A 226 -19.43 -2.77 29.41
C CYS A 226 -20.60 -3.76 29.53
N LEU A 227 -20.33 -5.06 29.64
CA LEU A 227 -21.39 -6.05 29.91
C LEU A 227 -21.75 -6.12 31.39
N ALA A 228 -20.81 -5.83 32.28
CA ALA A 228 -21.06 -5.73 33.71
C ALA A 228 -20.11 -4.74 34.40
N SER A 229 -20.58 -4.08 35.45
CA SER A 229 -19.78 -3.21 36.31
C SER A 229 -19.66 -3.76 37.73
N GLY A 230 -18.59 -3.35 38.42
CA GLY A 230 -18.32 -3.74 39.79
C GLY A 230 -16.97 -3.28 40.29
N HIS A 231 -16.42 -3.95 41.31
CA HIS A 231 -15.08 -3.66 41.81
C HIS A 231 -14.42 -4.87 42.47
N THR A 232 -13.09 -4.83 42.53
CA THR A 232 -12.26 -5.88 43.14
C THR A 232 -11.90 -5.49 44.57
N VAL A 233 -12.17 -6.39 45.51
CA VAL A 233 -11.77 -6.24 46.92
C VAL A 233 -10.54 -7.10 47.19
N LEU A 234 -9.40 -6.43 47.40
CA LEU A 234 -8.14 -7.05 47.76
C LEU A 234 -7.97 -7.05 49.29
N PRO A 235 -7.70 -8.21 49.92
CA PRO A 235 -7.42 -8.28 51.35
C PRO A 235 -5.99 -7.85 51.67
N ASP A 236 -5.80 -7.35 52.89
CA ASP A 236 -4.48 -7.03 53.43
C ASP A 236 -3.57 -8.26 53.42
N GLY A 237 -2.30 -8.07 53.01
CA GLY A 237 -1.31 -9.14 52.97
C GLY A 237 -1.45 -10.12 51.79
N LEU A 238 -2.33 -9.85 50.81
CA LEU A 238 -2.50 -10.73 49.64
C LEU A 238 -1.18 -11.00 48.88
N VAL A 239 -0.32 -9.98 48.74
CA VAL A 239 0.99 -10.11 48.08
C VAL A 239 1.87 -11.14 48.79
N ASP A 240 1.98 -11.04 50.11
CA ASP A 240 2.78 -11.96 50.92
C ASP A 240 2.16 -13.37 50.93
N ALA A 241 0.84 -13.47 50.97
CA ALA A 241 0.13 -14.75 50.91
C ALA A 241 0.38 -15.48 49.58
N VAL A 242 0.36 -14.77 48.45
CA VAL A 242 0.65 -15.34 47.13
C VAL A 242 2.14 -15.66 46.96
N ALA A 243 3.03 -14.83 47.52
CA ALA A 243 4.46 -15.11 47.54
C ALA A 243 4.80 -16.37 48.35
N GLY A 244 4.00 -16.69 49.38
CA GLY A 244 4.13 -17.90 50.20
C GLY A 244 3.57 -19.18 49.56
N LEU A 245 2.90 -19.09 48.42
CA LEU A 245 2.40 -20.27 47.70
C LEU A 245 3.56 -21.06 47.06
N PRO A 246 3.43 -22.41 46.91
CA PRO A 246 4.48 -23.24 46.32
C PRO A 246 4.80 -22.84 44.88
N GLU A 247 5.98 -23.26 44.38
CA GLU A 247 6.31 -23.09 42.97
C GLU A 247 5.29 -23.83 42.09
N PRO A 248 4.72 -23.18 41.05
CA PRO A 248 3.75 -23.84 40.18
C PRO A 248 4.45 -24.91 39.35
N ALA A 249 3.85 -26.10 39.28
CA ALA A 249 4.28 -27.15 38.36
C ALA A 249 3.77 -26.82 36.94
N LEU A 250 4.69 -26.51 36.03
CA LEU A 250 4.41 -26.24 34.62
C LEU A 250 4.96 -27.36 33.74
N ASN A 251 4.50 -27.44 32.49
CA ASN A 251 4.92 -28.43 31.48
C ASN A 251 4.75 -29.88 31.97
N PRO A 252 3.51 -30.30 32.24
CA PRO A 252 3.25 -31.68 32.66
C PRO A 252 3.70 -32.67 31.57
N VAL A 253 4.30 -33.78 32.00
CA VAL A 253 4.81 -34.83 31.11
C VAL A 253 4.00 -36.11 31.31
N ALA A 254 3.46 -36.65 30.22
CA ALA A 254 2.72 -37.91 30.24
C ALA A 254 3.65 -39.11 30.06
N ALA A 255 3.17 -40.30 30.42
CA ALA A 255 3.91 -41.55 30.23
C ALA A 255 4.13 -41.88 28.74
N GLN A 256 3.21 -41.44 27.88
CA GLN A 256 3.30 -41.54 26.42
C GLN A 256 3.23 -40.14 25.83
N ARG A 257 4.18 -39.83 24.95
CA ARG A 257 4.18 -38.59 24.17
C ARG A 257 3.10 -38.67 23.09
N GLY A 258 2.37 -37.59 22.87
CA GLY A 258 1.40 -37.47 21.78
C GLY A 258 2.07 -37.29 20.42
N SER A 259 1.27 -37.30 19.35
CA SER A 259 1.73 -37.12 17.98
C SER A 259 1.66 -35.68 17.50
N PHE A 260 2.42 -35.36 16.45
CA PHE A 260 2.41 -34.05 15.80
C PHE A 260 2.28 -34.22 14.27
N THR A 261 1.35 -33.49 13.66
CA THR A 261 1.22 -33.35 12.21
C THR A 261 0.99 -31.89 11.81
N ARG A 262 1.15 -31.59 10.52
CA ARG A 262 1.02 -30.23 9.96
C ARG A 262 0.07 -30.19 8.75
N ILE A 263 -0.59 -29.05 8.57
CA ILE A 263 -1.35 -28.69 7.38
C ILE A 263 -1.16 -27.21 7.05
N ASP A 264 -0.96 -26.88 5.78
CA ASP A 264 -1.03 -25.52 5.29
C ASP A 264 -2.48 -25.25 4.85
N LEU A 265 -3.09 -24.22 5.43
CA LEU A 265 -4.46 -23.82 5.13
C LEU A 265 -4.48 -22.90 3.89
N PRO A 266 -5.46 -23.08 2.98
CA PRO A 266 -5.63 -22.16 1.87
C PRO A 266 -6.05 -20.78 2.40
N TRP A 267 -5.25 -19.75 2.09
CA TRP A 267 -5.58 -18.36 2.42
C TRP A 267 -5.11 -17.41 1.30
N PRO A 268 -5.98 -16.54 0.75
CA PRO A 268 -5.57 -15.58 -0.27
C PRO A 268 -4.65 -14.51 0.31
N ALA A 269 -3.55 -14.20 -0.38
CA ALA A 269 -2.56 -13.21 0.08
C ALA A 269 -3.07 -11.75 0.16
N ALA A 270 -4.25 -11.49 -0.41
CA ALA A 270 -4.91 -10.19 -0.42
C ALA A 270 -6.07 -10.07 0.58
N VAL A 271 -6.33 -11.12 1.36
CA VAL A 271 -7.41 -11.13 2.35
C VAL A 271 -6.78 -11.06 3.73
N PRO A 272 -7.04 -10.01 4.53
CA PRO A 272 -6.44 -9.88 5.86
C PRO A 272 -6.94 -11.01 6.78
N GLU A 273 -6.02 -11.74 7.41
CA GLU A 273 -6.33 -12.82 8.36
C GLU A 273 -6.75 -12.30 9.75
N GLY A 274 -6.56 -11.02 10.00
CA GLY A 274 -6.91 -10.34 11.24
C GLY A 274 -6.63 -8.84 11.16
N GLY A 275 -6.84 -8.15 12.29
CA GLY A 275 -6.77 -6.69 12.35
C GLY A 275 -5.36 -6.09 12.27
N ARG A 276 -4.26 -6.87 12.21
CA ARG A 276 -2.89 -6.36 12.27
C ARG A 276 -2.62 -5.31 11.19
N HIS A 277 -3.04 -5.62 9.96
CA HIS A 277 -2.88 -4.75 8.79
C HIS A 277 -4.17 -4.01 8.41
N GLY A 278 -5.14 -3.98 9.32
CA GLY A 278 -6.47 -3.46 9.10
C GLY A 278 -7.36 -4.42 8.32
N VAL A 279 -8.61 -4.56 8.75
CA VAL A 279 -9.70 -5.23 8.02
C VAL A 279 -10.75 -4.18 7.70
N LEU A 280 -11.07 -3.99 6.42
CA LEU A 280 -12.09 -3.04 5.98
C LEU A 280 -13.43 -3.74 5.87
N ARG A 281 -14.53 -2.96 5.89
CA ARG A 281 -15.87 -3.49 5.60
C ARG A 281 -15.92 -4.30 4.30
N SER A 282 -15.21 -3.83 3.27
CA SER A 282 -15.14 -4.50 1.96
C SER A 282 -14.50 -5.89 2.00
N ASP A 283 -13.68 -6.18 3.02
CA ASP A 283 -12.92 -7.42 3.11
C ASP A 283 -13.74 -8.57 3.69
N PHE A 284 -14.82 -8.29 4.44
CA PHE A 284 -15.57 -9.32 5.18
C PHE A 284 -16.09 -10.45 4.28
N THR A 285 -16.59 -10.15 3.08
CA THR A 285 -17.07 -11.17 2.15
C THR A 285 -15.95 -12.12 1.71
N ALA A 286 -14.77 -11.56 1.39
CA ALA A 286 -13.62 -12.36 0.98
C ALA A 286 -13.02 -13.15 2.15
N PHE A 287 -13.02 -12.54 3.35
CA PHE A 287 -12.63 -13.18 4.60
C PHE A 287 -13.53 -14.39 4.90
N ASP A 288 -14.85 -14.25 4.90
CA ASP A 288 -15.78 -15.35 5.18
C ASP A 288 -15.64 -16.50 4.18
N ALA A 289 -15.43 -16.18 2.89
CA ALA A 289 -15.15 -17.19 1.87
C ALA A 289 -13.82 -17.93 2.13
N ALA A 290 -12.77 -17.21 2.55
CA ALA A 290 -11.48 -17.78 2.89
C ALA A 290 -11.55 -18.66 4.16
N VAL A 291 -12.32 -18.25 5.19
CA VAL A 291 -12.59 -19.06 6.38
C VAL A 291 -13.24 -20.38 5.98
N GLY A 292 -14.29 -20.36 5.15
CA GLY A 292 -14.96 -21.57 4.70
C GLY A 292 -14.02 -22.54 3.97
N ALA A 293 -13.17 -22.02 3.07
CA ALA A 293 -12.19 -22.83 2.35
C ALA A 293 -11.12 -23.44 3.30
N ALA A 294 -10.63 -22.66 4.26
CA ALA A 294 -9.67 -23.11 5.25
C ALA A 294 -10.28 -24.17 6.19
N ASN A 295 -11.52 -23.94 6.63
CA ASN A 295 -12.25 -24.86 7.48
C ASN A 295 -12.56 -26.19 6.78
N ASP A 296 -12.92 -26.18 5.50
CA ASP A 296 -13.13 -27.40 4.72
C ASP A 296 -11.84 -28.25 4.63
N ALA A 297 -10.69 -27.60 4.42
CA ALA A 297 -9.39 -28.28 4.42
C ALA A 297 -9.06 -28.88 5.81
N LEU A 298 -9.28 -28.11 6.87
CA LEU A 298 -9.05 -28.52 8.24
C LEU A 298 -9.96 -29.68 8.66
N ARG A 299 -11.26 -29.60 8.38
CA ARG A 299 -12.24 -30.64 8.69
C ARG A 299 -11.89 -31.96 8.02
N LYS A 300 -11.55 -31.94 6.72
CA LYS A 300 -11.14 -33.15 5.99
C LYS A 300 -9.91 -33.81 6.60
N ARG A 301 -8.94 -33.01 7.06
CA ARG A 301 -7.73 -33.50 7.75
C ARG A 301 -8.09 -34.14 9.09
N LEU A 302 -8.92 -33.47 9.91
CA LEU A 302 -9.37 -33.98 11.20
C LEU A 302 -10.19 -35.27 11.06
N GLU A 303 -11.09 -35.36 10.10
CA GLU A 303 -11.87 -36.57 9.81
C GLU A 303 -11.00 -37.76 9.39
N THR A 304 -9.88 -37.49 8.69
CA THR A 304 -8.98 -38.53 8.21
C THR A 304 -8.07 -39.07 9.32
N GLU A 305 -7.48 -38.18 10.13
CA GLU A 305 -6.45 -38.56 11.11
C GLU A 305 -6.98 -38.72 12.55
N PHE A 306 -8.10 -38.08 12.87
CA PHE A 306 -8.60 -37.93 14.24
C PHE A 306 -10.13 -38.11 14.35
N ALA A 307 -10.72 -38.95 13.49
CA ALA A 307 -12.16 -39.16 13.38
C ALA A 307 -12.87 -39.30 14.74
N GLY A 308 -13.92 -38.50 14.95
CA GLY A 308 -14.78 -38.57 16.13
C GLY A 308 -14.20 -37.99 17.42
N ARG A 309 -13.00 -37.39 17.39
CA ARG A 309 -12.37 -36.75 18.57
C ARG A 309 -12.82 -35.29 18.72
N PRO A 310 -12.97 -34.80 19.96
CA PRO A 310 -13.16 -33.37 20.20
C PRO A 310 -11.89 -32.59 19.82
N VAL A 311 -12.05 -31.29 19.57
CA VAL A 311 -10.97 -30.39 19.15
C VAL A 311 -10.89 -29.19 20.07
N ILE A 312 -9.67 -28.79 20.42
CA ILE A 312 -9.41 -27.47 21.00
C ILE A 312 -8.57 -26.70 19.97
N VAL A 313 -9.17 -25.68 19.36
CA VAL A 313 -8.48 -24.77 18.45
C VAL A 313 -7.75 -23.73 19.28
N LEU A 314 -6.43 -23.72 19.14
CA LEU A 314 -5.49 -22.84 19.82
C LEU A 314 -5.02 -21.74 18.86
N ALA A 315 -5.47 -20.51 19.10
CA ALA A 315 -4.88 -19.31 18.54
C ALA A 315 -3.51 -19.03 19.16
N HIS A 316 -2.70 -18.23 18.46
CA HIS A 316 -1.40 -17.77 18.95
C HIS A 316 -1.38 -16.25 19.14
N GLU A 317 -1.31 -15.83 20.40
CA GLU A 317 -1.23 -14.43 20.82
C GLU A 317 -2.33 -13.55 20.20
N GLU A 318 -1.96 -12.62 19.31
CA GLU A 318 -2.84 -11.62 18.69
C GLU A 318 -3.68 -12.18 17.53
N LEU A 319 -3.34 -13.35 16.98
CA LEU A 319 -4.11 -14.05 15.93
C LEU A 319 -5.33 -14.76 16.55
N MET A 320 -6.31 -13.99 17.04
CA MET A 320 -7.42 -14.54 17.82
C MET A 320 -8.68 -14.80 16.98
N TYR A 321 -9.08 -13.85 16.13
CA TYR A 321 -10.40 -13.89 15.50
C TYR A 321 -10.54 -14.98 14.44
N LEU A 322 -9.57 -15.15 13.55
CA LEU A 322 -9.62 -16.20 12.53
C LEU A 322 -9.69 -17.61 13.14
N PRO A 323 -8.83 -18.00 14.11
CA PRO A 323 -8.98 -19.30 14.75
C PRO A 323 -10.29 -19.46 15.54
N LEU A 324 -10.85 -18.36 16.08
CA LEU A 324 -12.18 -18.37 16.67
C LEU A 324 -13.26 -18.69 15.62
N ARG A 325 -13.17 -18.10 14.43
CA ARG A 325 -14.09 -18.37 13.31
C ARG A 325 -13.98 -19.81 12.81
N LEU A 326 -12.76 -20.35 12.67
CA LEU A 326 -12.54 -21.78 12.37
C LEU A 326 -13.17 -22.67 13.46
N ALA A 327 -12.95 -22.35 14.74
CA ALA A 327 -13.52 -23.11 15.85
C ALA A 327 -15.07 -23.10 15.83
N ALA A 328 -15.67 -21.95 15.52
CA ALA A 328 -17.12 -21.80 15.41
C ALA A 328 -17.68 -22.64 14.25
N GLU A 329 -17.08 -22.58 13.07
CA GLU A 329 -17.56 -23.39 11.95
C GLU A 329 -17.39 -24.90 12.16
N LEU A 330 -16.30 -25.33 12.82
CA LEU A 330 -16.15 -26.72 13.26
C LEU A 330 -17.26 -27.13 14.23
N ALA A 331 -17.55 -26.30 15.23
CA ALA A 331 -18.64 -26.53 16.19
C ALA A 331 -20.01 -26.63 15.49
N ASP A 332 -20.30 -25.72 14.58
CA ASP A 332 -21.57 -25.67 13.85
C ASP A 332 -21.71 -26.82 12.85
N SER A 333 -20.59 -27.36 12.36
CA SER A 333 -20.56 -28.59 11.55
C SER A 333 -20.70 -29.89 12.37
N GLY A 334 -20.80 -29.79 13.69
CA GLY A 334 -21.04 -30.90 14.60
C GLY A 334 -19.78 -31.52 15.23
N THR A 335 -18.58 -30.99 14.97
CA THR A 335 -17.37 -31.40 15.70
C THR A 335 -17.35 -30.75 17.08
N PRO A 336 -17.30 -31.51 18.20
CA PRO A 336 -17.20 -30.91 19.54
C PRO A 336 -15.92 -30.07 19.64
N THR A 337 -16.08 -28.75 19.72
CA THR A 337 -14.96 -27.81 19.57
C THR A 337 -14.92 -26.80 20.71
N ARG A 338 -13.71 -26.50 21.19
CA ARG A 338 -13.42 -25.37 22.09
C ARG A 338 -12.39 -24.47 21.43
N TYR A 339 -12.42 -23.20 21.80
CA TYR A 339 -11.47 -22.18 21.38
C TYR A 339 -10.64 -21.74 22.58
N GLN A 340 -9.34 -21.55 22.35
CA GLN A 340 -8.43 -20.94 23.30
C GLN A 340 -7.29 -20.20 22.58
N THR A 341 -6.53 -19.35 23.26
CA THR A 341 -5.29 -18.74 22.72
C THR A 341 -4.12 -18.84 23.71
N THR A 342 -2.90 -18.71 23.19
CA THR A 342 -1.68 -18.53 23.99
C THR A 342 -1.58 -17.10 24.56
N THR A 343 -0.62 -16.86 25.45
CA THR A 343 -0.36 -15.51 25.99
C THR A 343 1.08 -15.24 26.39
N ARG A 344 1.47 -13.95 26.33
CA ARG A 344 2.71 -13.42 26.91
C ARG A 344 2.68 -13.30 28.44
N SER A 345 1.50 -13.22 29.05
CA SER A 345 1.36 -12.87 30.46
C SER A 345 1.48 -14.08 31.39
N PRO A 346 2.45 -14.13 32.32
CA PRO A 346 2.53 -15.22 33.29
C PRO A 346 1.42 -15.10 34.35
N ALA A 347 0.62 -16.15 34.47
CA ALA A 347 -0.33 -16.40 35.54
C ALA A 347 0.14 -17.54 36.46
N TYR A 348 -0.33 -17.51 37.71
CA TYR A 348 -0.05 -18.55 38.69
C TYR A 348 -0.96 -19.76 38.46
N VAL A 349 -0.39 -20.96 38.50
CA VAL A 349 -1.09 -22.23 38.25
C VAL A 349 -1.18 -23.02 39.54
N LEU A 350 -2.37 -23.55 39.82
CA LEU A 350 -2.65 -24.35 41.01
C LEU A 350 -3.73 -25.38 40.68
N ASP A 351 -3.38 -26.66 40.75
CA ASP A 351 -4.32 -27.75 40.50
C ASP A 351 -5.19 -28.05 41.74
N GLU A 352 -6.04 -27.08 42.10
CA GLU A 352 -6.99 -27.17 43.20
C GLU A 352 -8.42 -26.95 42.69
N PRO A 353 -9.41 -27.71 43.18
CA PRO A 353 -10.81 -27.49 42.84
C PRO A 353 -11.25 -26.05 43.10
N GLY A 354 -11.90 -25.44 42.11
CA GLY A 354 -12.38 -24.05 42.19
C GLY A 354 -11.32 -22.97 41.89
N TYR A 355 -10.08 -23.34 41.52
CA TYR A 355 -9.11 -22.40 40.94
C TYR A 355 -9.15 -22.48 39.39
N PRO A 356 -9.17 -21.34 38.67
CA PRO A 356 -9.39 -21.36 37.22
C PRO A 356 -8.22 -21.94 36.40
N LEU A 357 -6.97 -21.78 36.85
CA LEU A 357 -5.78 -22.14 36.07
C LEU A 357 -5.08 -23.34 36.70
N ARG A 358 -5.51 -24.55 36.31
CA ARG A 358 -5.09 -25.81 36.96
C ARG A 358 -3.90 -26.48 36.28
N ARG A 359 -3.72 -26.22 34.98
CA ARG A 359 -2.58 -26.72 34.18
C ARG A 359 -1.90 -25.55 33.49
N GLY A 360 -0.57 -25.60 33.34
CA GLY A 360 0.18 -24.55 32.65
C GLY A 360 1.30 -25.09 31.79
N PHE A 361 1.46 -24.47 30.64
CA PHE A 361 2.52 -24.71 29.68
C PHE A 361 3.32 -23.43 29.54
N ARG A 362 4.64 -23.55 29.61
CA ARG A 362 5.62 -22.50 29.36
C ARG A 362 6.52 -22.97 28.22
N PHE A 363 6.60 -22.19 27.16
CA PHE A 363 7.35 -22.53 25.96
C PHE A 363 8.18 -21.34 25.47
N THR A 364 9.20 -21.63 24.66
CA THR A 364 9.98 -20.62 23.95
C THR A 364 9.08 -19.89 22.94
N ALA A 365 9.20 -18.57 22.85
CA ALA A 365 8.48 -17.82 21.84
C ALA A 365 8.89 -18.30 20.44
N PRO A 366 7.95 -18.66 19.55
CA PRO A 366 8.29 -19.09 18.21
C PRO A 366 8.85 -17.94 17.36
N GLU A 367 8.43 -16.69 17.61
CA GLU A 367 8.88 -15.55 16.80
C GLU A 367 10.38 -15.26 17.00
N SER A 368 11.10 -15.03 15.89
CA SER A 368 12.54 -14.76 15.91
C SER A 368 12.89 -13.52 16.75
N GLY A 369 14.00 -13.59 17.50
CA GLY A 369 14.49 -12.48 18.32
C GLY A 369 13.74 -12.24 19.63
N GLN A 370 12.77 -13.09 19.99
CA GLN A 370 12.03 -12.99 21.25
C GLN A 370 12.65 -13.89 22.34
N GLU A 371 13.15 -13.31 23.42
CA GLU A 371 13.73 -14.08 24.54
C GLU A 371 12.69 -14.44 25.63
N ALA A 372 11.62 -13.66 25.76
CA ALA A 372 10.62 -13.86 26.80
C ALA A 372 9.75 -15.10 26.49
N PRO A 373 9.49 -15.99 27.48
CA PRO A 373 8.66 -17.16 27.26
C PRO A 373 7.20 -16.80 26.98
N ARG A 374 6.47 -17.76 26.40
CA ARG A 374 5.02 -17.71 26.21
C ARG A 374 4.34 -18.78 27.06
N TYR A 375 3.04 -18.61 27.25
CA TYR A 375 2.24 -19.43 28.14
C TYR A 375 0.94 -19.88 27.49
N LEU A 376 0.48 -21.06 27.91
CA LEU A 376 -0.86 -21.58 27.62
C LEU A 376 -1.37 -22.26 28.90
N TYR A 377 -2.67 -22.13 29.19
CA TYR A 377 -3.26 -22.62 30.44
C TYR A 377 -4.35 -23.65 30.16
N ASN A 378 -4.50 -24.62 31.04
CA ASN A 378 -5.47 -25.72 30.94
C ASN A 378 -5.29 -26.62 29.71
N ALA A 379 -5.58 -26.15 28.48
CA ALA A 379 -5.45 -26.87 27.21
C ALA A 379 -5.91 -28.35 27.30
N HIS A 380 -7.04 -28.58 27.95
CA HIS A 380 -7.66 -29.89 28.12
C HIS A 380 -9.17 -29.76 28.14
N TRP A 381 -9.87 -30.84 27.83
CA TRP A 381 -11.33 -30.87 27.85
C TRP A 381 -11.82 -31.12 29.28
N SER A 382 -12.38 -30.10 29.93
CA SER A 382 -12.99 -30.23 31.26
C SER A 382 -14.41 -29.70 31.27
N ALA A 383 -15.30 -30.47 31.90
CA ALA A 383 -16.69 -30.08 32.14
C ALA A 383 -16.81 -28.97 33.21
N GLU A 384 -15.78 -28.76 34.04
CA GLU A 384 -15.79 -27.69 35.05
C GLU A 384 -15.80 -26.28 34.43
N PHE A 385 -15.38 -26.16 33.16
CA PHE A 385 -15.30 -24.88 32.44
C PHE A 385 -16.46 -24.67 31.45
N SER A 386 -17.43 -25.58 31.39
CA SER A 386 -18.51 -25.53 30.39
C SER A 386 -19.64 -24.55 30.72
N GLY A 387 -19.70 -24.02 31.96
CA GLY A 387 -20.72 -23.05 32.38
C GLY A 387 -22.17 -23.57 32.34
N GLN A 388 -22.40 -24.84 31.99
CA GLN A 388 -23.73 -25.45 31.96
C GLN A 388 -23.84 -26.52 33.06
N PRO A 389 -24.86 -26.43 33.94
CA PRO A 389 -25.19 -27.51 34.85
C PRO A 389 -25.71 -28.70 34.05
N ASP A 390 -25.16 -29.88 34.35
CA ASP A 390 -25.71 -31.22 34.11
C ASP A 390 -26.94 -31.27 33.19
N GLU A 391 -26.71 -31.46 31.88
CA GLU A 391 -27.47 -32.39 31.04
C GLU A 391 -26.90 -32.37 29.59
N ALA A 392 -26.29 -33.49 29.18
CA ALA A 392 -25.96 -33.87 27.79
C ALA A 392 -24.53 -33.68 27.21
N VAL A 393 -23.50 -33.33 27.99
CA VAL A 393 -22.10 -33.59 27.56
C VAL A 393 -21.52 -34.69 28.41
N GLN A 394 -21.63 -35.94 27.95
CA GLN A 394 -20.78 -37.02 28.47
C GLN A 394 -19.32 -36.53 28.38
N PRO A 395 -18.51 -36.63 29.44
CA PRO A 395 -17.08 -36.35 29.32
C PRO A 395 -16.59 -37.16 28.12
N ALA A 396 -15.99 -36.49 27.14
CA ALA A 396 -15.51 -37.18 25.96
C ALA A 396 -14.63 -38.33 26.46
N ALA A 397 -15.01 -39.57 26.15
CA ALA A 397 -14.24 -40.74 26.56
C ALA A 397 -12.85 -40.80 25.86
N VAL A 398 -12.51 -39.76 25.09
CA VAL A 398 -11.36 -39.65 24.20
C VAL A 398 -10.76 -38.25 24.34
N ASP A 399 -9.43 -38.18 24.47
CA ASP A 399 -8.68 -36.93 24.59
C ASP A 399 -8.82 -36.03 23.33
N PRO A 400 -8.91 -34.71 23.51
CA PRO A 400 -9.04 -33.78 22.39
C PRO A 400 -7.76 -33.72 21.55
N VAL A 401 -7.93 -33.35 20.29
CA VAL A 401 -6.82 -32.90 19.43
C VAL A 401 -6.62 -31.41 19.65
N LEU A 402 -5.37 -30.98 19.82
CA LEU A 402 -5.00 -29.58 19.90
C LEU A 402 -4.66 -29.08 18.49
N VAL A 403 -5.50 -28.22 17.93
CA VAL A 403 -5.26 -27.61 16.62
C VAL A 403 -4.62 -26.24 16.83
N VAL A 404 -3.31 -26.14 16.63
CA VAL A 404 -2.56 -24.88 16.81
C VAL A 404 -2.56 -24.10 15.50
N VAL A 405 -3.22 -22.96 15.47
CA VAL A 405 -3.32 -22.10 14.29
C VAL A 405 -2.28 -20.99 14.38
N ILE A 406 -1.38 -20.91 13.40
CA ILE A 406 -0.27 -19.95 13.37
C ILE A 406 -0.21 -19.20 12.04
N ASP A 407 0.37 -17.99 12.11
CA ASP A 407 0.70 -17.12 11.00
C ASP A 407 2.23 -17.04 10.80
N PRO A 408 2.72 -16.47 9.68
CA PRO A 408 4.14 -16.53 9.31
C PRO A 408 5.14 -16.08 10.40
N PRO A 409 4.86 -15.02 11.21
CA PRO A 409 5.78 -14.63 12.27
C PRO A 409 6.09 -15.73 13.30
N ALA A 410 5.14 -16.65 13.53
CA ALA A 410 5.26 -17.75 14.48
C ALA A 410 5.50 -19.11 13.81
N ASP A 411 5.58 -19.15 12.48
CA ASP A 411 5.90 -20.34 11.70
C ASP A 411 7.41 -20.50 11.53
N THR A 412 8.07 -20.90 12.61
CA THR A 412 9.53 -20.99 12.71
C THR A 412 9.98 -22.36 13.22
N ASP A 413 11.28 -22.63 13.15
CA ASP A 413 11.86 -23.85 13.71
C ASP A 413 11.71 -23.91 15.25
N GLU A 414 11.69 -22.76 15.92
CA GLU A 414 11.49 -22.63 17.37
C GLU A 414 10.14 -23.17 17.86
N LEU A 415 9.12 -23.16 16.99
CA LEU A 415 7.80 -23.70 17.31
C LEU A 415 7.84 -25.20 17.67
N VAL A 416 8.70 -25.96 16.96
CA VAL A 416 8.81 -27.42 17.05
C VAL A 416 10.10 -27.89 17.74
N ALA A 417 11.03 -26.98 18.00
CA ALA A 417 12.26 -27.27 18.74
C ALA A 417 11.99 -27.73 20.18
N ASP A 418 13.02 -28.27 20.84
CA ASP A 418 12.97 -28.64 22.25
C ASP A 418 12.56 -27.42 23.12
N GLY A 419 11.52 -27.58 23.94
CA GLY A 419 10.93 -26.48 24.71
C GLY A 419 10.02 -25.52 23.93
N GLY A 420 9.83 -25.74 22.64
CA GLY A 420 8.83 -25.07 21.79
C GLY A 420 7.40 -25.51 22.12
N LEU A 421 6.41 -24.84 21.54
CA LEU A 421 4.98 -25.09 21.84
C LEU A 421 4.59 -26.54 21.53
N VAL A 422 4.98 -27.05 20.36
CA VAL A 422 4.62 -28.41 19.94
C VAL A 422 5.29 -29.46 20.83
N ASP A 423 6.53 -29.22 21.23
CA ASP A 423 7.26 -30.11 22.14
C ASP A 423 6.56 -30.20 23.50
N VAL A 424 6.25 -29.07 24.15
CA VAL A 424 5.62 -29.09 25.48
C VAL A 424 4.21 -29.66 25.46
N LEU A 425 3.45 -29.46 24.37
CA LEU A 425 2.11 -30.01 24.22
C LEU A 425 2.14 -31.52 24.00
N THR A 426 2.98 -32.01 23.09
CA THR A 426 3.10 -33.45 22.82
C THR A 426 3.72 -34.20 23.99
N ALA A 427 4.70 -33.62 24.70
CA ALA A 427 5.27 -34.20 25.93
C ALA A 427 4.20 -34.43 27.00
N SER A 428 3.13 -33.64 26.96
CA SER A 428 2.00 -33.74 27.87
C SER A 428 0.97 -34.82 27.50
N GLY A 429 1.23 -35.56 26.41
CA GLY A 429 0.39 -36.63 25.88
C GLY A 429 -0.64 -36.18 24.83
N ALA A 430 -0.68 -34.89 24.51
CA ALA A 430 -1.66 -34.36 23.56
C ALA A 430 -1.24 -34.61 22.10
N ASP A 431 -2.20 -34.96 21.25
CA ASP A 431 -2.00 -34.96 19.80
C ASP A 431 -2.19 -33.54 19.27
N VAL A 432 -1.22 -33.08 18.48
CA VAL A 432 -1.14 -31.70 17.99
C VAL A 432 -1.20 -31.68 16.47
N LEU A 433 -2.13 -30.91 15.91
CA LEU A 433 -2.17 -30.56 14.49
C LEU A 433 -1.82 -29.07 14.37
N VAL A 434 -0.68 -28.74 13.77
CA VAL A 434 -0.34 -27.35 13.45
C VAL A 434 -0.96 -26.98 12.10
N ALA A 435 -1.82 -25.98 12.10
CA ALA A 435 -2.48 -25.44 10.93
C ALA A 435 -1.87 -24.06 10.61
N VAL A 436 -1.17 -23.95 9.49
CA VAL A 436 -0.42 -22.76 9.12
C VAL A 436 -1.17 -21.97 8.07
N LEU A 437 -1.31 -20.67 8.32
CA LEU A 437 -1.84 -19.73 7.36
C LEU A 437 -0.67 -18.93 6.77
N PRO A 438 -0.61 -18.74 5.44
CA PRO A 438 0.42 -17.91 4.82
C PRO A 438 0.28 -16.41 5.17
N GLY A 439 -0.83 -15.99 5.80
CA GLY A 439 -1.14 -14.60 6.10
C GLY A 439 -1.38 -13.74 4.85
N ALA A 440 -1.89 -12.53 5.04
CA ALA A 440 -1.91 -11.53 4.00
C ALA A 440 -0.50 -10.95 3.77
N ASP A 441 -0.17 -10.62 2.53
CA ASP A 441 1.05 -9.87 2.21
C ASP A 441 0.76 -8.37 2.36
N PRO A 442 1.41 -7.65 3.30
CA PRO A 442 1.19 -6.22 3.52
C PRO A 442 1.31 -5.39 2.24
N ARG A 443 2.23 -5.77 1.33
CA ARG A 443 2.44 -5.07 0.06
C ARG A 443 1.30 -5.28 -0.91
N LYS A 444 0.72 -6.49 -0.95
CA LYS A 444 -0.45 -6.78 -1.79
C LYS A 444 -1.70 -6.11 -1.24
N LEU A 445 -1.90 -6.13 0.08
CA LEU A 445 -2.99 -5.38 0.72
C LEU A 445 -2.87 -3.88 0.40
N HIS A 446 -1.67 -3.31 0.55
CA HIS A 446 -1.41 -1.94 0.16
C HIS A 446 -1.72 -1.72 -1.32
N ALA A 447 -1.15 -2.52 -2.23
CA ALA A 447 -1.34 -2.35 -3.66
C ALA A 447 -2.81 -2.44 -4.08
N GLU A 448 -3.57 -3.41 -3.58
CA GLU A 448 -4.99 -3.58 -3.93
C GLU A 448 -5.86 -2.45 -3.39
N ARG A 449 -5.61 -2.00 -2.15
CA ARG A 449 -6.36 -0.90 -1.53
C ARG A 449 -5.99 0.44 -2.18
N SER A 450 -4.72 0.71 -2.42
CA SER A 450 -4.23 1.90 -3.13
C SER A 450 -4.64 1.88 -4.61
N ALA A 451 -4.83 0.71 -5.22
CA ALA A 451 -5.34 0.59 -6.57
C ALA A 451 -6.79 1.07 -6.73
N THR A 452 -7.56 1.24 -5.65
CA THR A 452 -8.95 1.71 -5.77
C THR A 452 -9.10 3.21 -6.06
N THR A 453 -8.03 4.00 -6.01
CA THR A 453 -8.02 5.43 -6.38
C THR A 453 -6.77 5.80 -7.18
N LEU A 454 -6.77 5.58 -8.49
CA LEU A 454 -5.79 6.23 -9.35
C LEU A 454 -6.16 7.71 -9.55
N PRO A 455 -5.17 8.60 -9.73
CA PRO A 455 -5.45 9.99 -10.09
C PRO A 455 -6.18 10.05 -11.45
N GLU A 456 -7.11 11.00 -11.57
CA GLU A 456 -7.79 11.27 -12.84
C GLU A 456 -6.88 12.07 -13.80
N PRO A 457 -6.97 11.86 -15.12
CA PRO A 457 -6.24 12.67 -16.09
C PRO A 457 -6.67 14.14 -16.08
N LEU A 458 -5.73 15.04 -16.37
CA LEU A 458 -6.03 16.46 -16.58
C LEU A 458 -6.36 16.74 -18.05
N HIS A 459 -7.13 17.80 -18.30
CA HIS A 459 -7.58 18.19 -19.65
C HIS A 459 -7.56 19.71 -19.84
N GLY A 460 -7.42 20.16 -21.10
CA GLY A 460 -7.61 21.57 -21.44
C GLY A 460 -9.09 21.97 -21.40
N PRO A 461 -9.42 23.24 -21.12
CA PRO A 461 -8.50 24.37 -20.91
C PRO A 461 -8.02 24.51 -19.46
N GLU A 462 -8.44 23.61 -18.55
CA GLU A 462 -8.04 23.67 -17.14
C GLU A 462 -6.54 23.41 -16.97
N PHE A 463 -5.99 22.46 -17.75
CA PHE A 463 -4.58 22.15 -17.82
C PHE A 463 -4.09 22.00 -19.27
N GLY A 464 -3.31 22.98 -19.72
CA GLY A 464 -2.76 23.05 -21.07
C GLY A 464 -3.74 23.61 -22.10
N SER A 465 -3.23 23.98 -23.28
CA SER A 465 -4.01 24.63 -24.33
C SER A 465 -4.54 23.71 -25.44
N TYR A 466 -4.18 22.43 -25.42
CA TYR A 466 -4.80 21.43 -26.30
C TYR A 466 -6.23 21.12 -25.85
N ALA A 467 -7.11 20.79 -26.79
CA ALA A 467 -8.50 20.47 -26.46
C ALA A 467 -8.60 19.15 -25.67
N ALA A 468 -9.61 19.02 -24.80
CA ALA A 468 -9.79 17.87 -23.91
C ALA A 468 -9.86 16.53 -24.67
N GLU A 469 -10.45 16.54 -25.87
CA GLU A 469 -10.56 15.38 -26.75
C GLU A 469 -9.26 15.05 -27.50
N GLU A 470 -8.28 15.95 -27.54
CA GLU A 470 -7.03 15.74 -28.27
C GLU A 470 -5.96 15.05 -27.44
N VAL A 471 -5.93 15.30 -26.12
CA VAL A 471 -4.97 14.68 -25.20
C VAL A 471 -5.50 14.69 -23.77
N SER A 472 -5.30 13.57 -23.08
CA SER A 472 -5.46 13.45 -21.63
C SER A 472 -4.07 13.46 -20.98
N TRP A 473 -3.85 14.32 -19.99
CA TRP A 473 -2.55 14.41 -19.31
C TRP A 473 -2.55 13.49 -18.08
N LEU A 474 -1.69 12.47 -18.09
CA LEU A 474 -1.38 11.67 -16.91
C LEU A 474 -0.25 12.35 -16.13
N LEU A 475 -0.57 13.54 -15.60
CA LEU A 475 0.33 14.42 -14.88
C LEU A 475 -0.40 15.06 -13.69
N LYS A 476 0.34 15.41 -12.63
CA LYS A 476 -0.15 16.22 -11.52
C LYS A 476 -0.01 17.72 -11.85
N ASP A 477 -1.04 18.51 -11.57
CA ASP A 477 -1.00 19.97 -11.76
C ASP A 477 -0.16 20.61 -10.64
N LEU A 478 0.97 21.22 -11.01
CA LEU A 478 1.86 21.98 -10.12
C LEU A 478 1.89 23.48 -10.48
N SER A 479 0.86 23.99 -11.15
CA SER A 479 0.84 25.36 -11.66
C SER A 479 0.96 26.44 -10.58
N ASP A 480 0.42 26.16 -9.39
CA ASP A 480 0.44 27.09 -8.27
C ASP A 480 1.72 26.99 -7.42
N VAL A 481 2.66 26.11 -7.78
CA VAL A 481 3.94 25.94 -7.09
C VAL A 481 5.01 26.83 -7.73
N ASP A 482 5.84 27.45 -6.89
CA ASP A 482 7.03 28.20 -7.30
C ASP A 482 8.19 27.21 -7.57
N LEU A 483 8.27 26.75 -8.81
CA LEU A 483 9.23 25.72 -9.26
C LEU A 483 10.42 26.32 -10.00
N GLU A 484 10.29 27.55 -10.47
CA GLU A 484 11.23 28.23 -11.34
C GLU A 484 12.40 28.80 -10.55
N ALA A 485 13.60 28.32 -10.83
CA ALA A 485 14.82 28.79 -10.18
C ALA A 485 15.82 29.38 -11.18
N ASP A 486 16.60 30.36 -10.72
CA ASP A 486 17.71 30.94 -11.49
C ASP A 486 18.67 29.86 -11.98
N VAL A 487 19.11 30.00 -13.24
CA VAL A 487 19.92 28.99 -13.93
C VAL A 487 21.24 28.70 -13.20
N ALA A 488 21.90 29.71 -12.63
CA ALA A 488 23.17 29.52 -11.93
C ALA A 488 23.00 28.79 -10.59
N VAL A 489 21.87 29.00 -9.91
CA VAL A 489 21.53 28.31 -8.66
C VAL A 489 21.16 26.85 -8.96
N ARG A 490 20.37 26.60 -10.01
CA ARG A 490 19.94 25.26 -10.41
C ARG A 490 21.12 24.40 -10.87
N GLU A 491 21.97 24.96 -11.74
CA GLU A 491 23.15 24.25 -12.26
C GLU A 491 24.13 23.88 -11.14
N ARG A 492 24.32 24.76 -10.15
CA ARG A 492 25.18 24.47 -8.98
C ARG A 492 24.67 23.30 -8.14
N ARG A 493 23.34 23.23 -7.88
CA ARG A 493 22.72 22.15 -7.09
C ARG A 493 22.71 20.82 -7.83
N ILE A 494 22.50 20.84 -9.15
CA ILE A 494 22.57 19.64 -10.01
C ILE A 494 24.00 19.11 -10.06
N GLN A 495 24.99 19.99 -10.32
CA GLN A 495 26.39 19.59 -10.40
C GLN A 495 26.96 19.10 -9.06
N SER A 496 26.44 19.60 -7.93
CA SER A 496 26.83 19.11 -6.60
C SER A 496 26.12 17.83 -6.17
N GLY A 497 25.20 17.30 -6.98
CA GLY A 497 24.39 16.11 -6.66
C GLY A 497 23.33 16.33 -5.56
N VAL A 498 23.06 17.60 -5.20
CA VAL A 498 22.12 17.96 -4.11
C VAL A 498 20.67 17.98 -4.61
N ALA A 499 20.45 18.09 -5.91
CA ALA A 499 19.12 18.06 -6.53
C ALA A 499 19.20 17.46 -7.93
N HIS A 500 18.16 16.77 -8.38
CA HIS A 500 18.01 16.32 -9.76
C HIS A 500 17.42 17.42 -10.66
N TYR A 501 17.74 17.42 -11.96
CA TYR A 501 17.27 18.47 -12.87
C TYR A 501 15.74 18.50 -13.04
N ALA A 502 15.08 17.39 -12.73
CA ALA A 502 13.63 17.23 -12.80
C ALA A 502 12.90 17.71 -11.52
N GLU A 503 13.61 18.11 -10.46
CA GLU A 503 12.98 18.58 -9.22
C GLU A 503 12.55 20.05 -9.27
N SER A 504 12.98 20.80 -10.28
CA SER A 504 12.69 22.24 -10.47
C SER A 504 12.71 22.64 -11.95
N LEU A 505 12.13 23.79 -12.28
CA LEU A 505 11.98 24.29 -13.64
C LEU A 505 12.96 25.44 -13.95
N PRO A 506 13.48 25.54 -15.19
CA PRO A 506 14.10 26.78 -15.65
C PRO A 506 13.04 27.87 -15.84
N ILE A 507 13.41 29.13 -15.63
CA ILE A 507 12.58 30.28 -16.03
C ILE A 507 12.26 30.19 -17.53
N GLU A 508 10.98 30.33 -17.85
CA GLU A 508 10.49 30.29 -19.22
C GLU A 508 10.78 31.62 -19.94
N TYR A 509 11.78 31.61 -20.82
CA TYR A 509 12.15 32.81 -21.59
C TYR A 509 11.23 33.02 -22.79
N GLN A 510 10.66 34.22 -22.90
CA GLN A 510 9.86 34.61 -24.06
C GLN A 510 10.72 35.11 -25.22
N PRO A 511 10.56 34.56 -26.43
CA PRO A 511 11.33 34.97 -27.59
C PRO A 511 10.96 36.37 -28.07
N ASP A 512 11.93 37.07 -28.65
CA ASP A 512 11.73 38.37 -29.27
C ASP A 512 10.94 38.28 -30.60
N ALA A 513 10.58 39.45 -31.15
CA ALA A 513 9.80 39.53 -32.38
C ALA A 513 10.49 38.88 -33.58
N ALA A 514 11.83 38.99 -33.70
CA ALA A 514 12.58 38.39 -34.79
C ALA A 514 12.52 36.86 -34.73
N TYR A 515 12.53 36.29 -33.53
CA TYR A 515 12.42 34.86 -33.34
C TYR A 515 11.02 34.31 -33.61
N ARG A 516 9.97 35.08 -33.28
CA ARG A 516 8.60 34.73 -33.66
C ARG A 516 8.41 34.71 -35.18
N SER A 517 9.01 35.65 -35.89
CA SER A 517 9.03 35.63 -37.37
C SER A 517 9.72 34.39 -37.92
N LEU A 518 10.86 33.97 -37.33
CA LEU A 518 11.52 32.72 -37.72
C LEU A 518 10.60 31.50 -37.52
N PHE A 519 9.86 31.42 -36.41
CA PHE A 519 8.88 30.35 -36.20
C PHE A 519 7.81 30.34 -37.31
N ASP A 520 7.25 31.50 -37.64
CA ASP A 520 6.20 31.62 -38.65
C ASP A 520 6.69 31.22 -40.05
N GLU A 521 7.90 31.65 -40.43
CA GLU A 521 8.55 31.27 -41.70
C GLU A 521 8.81 29.76 -41.75
N VAL A 522 9.44 29.21 -40.70
CA VAL A 522 9.76 27.77 -40.62
C VAL A 522 8.49 26.93 -40.65
N LEU A 523 7.44 27.33 -39.95
CA LEU A 523 6.17 26.62 -39.96
C LEU A 523 5.55 26.62 -41.36
N ALA A 524 5.49 27.77 -42.03
CA ALA A 524 4.95 27.85 -43.38
C ALA A 524 5.75 26.98 -44.38
N ASP A 525 7.08 27.02 -44.32
CA ASP A 525 7.95 26.32 -45.25
C ASP A 525 8.01 24.80 -45.00
N SER A 526 7.82 24.37 -43.75
CA SER A 526 7.93 22.95 -43.35
C SER A 526 6.59 22.23 -43.16
N ALA A 527 5.45 22.92 -43.23
CA ALA A 527 4.12 22.36 -42.93
C ALA A 527 3.82 21.08 -43.73
N GLU A 528 4.00 21.09 -45.06
CA GLU A 528 3.77 19.90 -45.90
C GLU A 528 4.74 18.76 -45.57
N ARG A 529 6.00 19.07 -45.28
CA ARG A 529 7.01 18.06 -44.90
C ARG A 529 6.66 17.41 -43.57
N LEU A 530 6.24 18.20 -42.58
CA LEU A 530 5.76 17.74 -41.29
C LEU A 530 4.50 16.88 -41.43
N ALA A 531 3.53 17.35 -42.22
CA ALA A 531 2.29 16.63 -42.50
C ALA A 531 2.56 15.26 -43.11
N LEU A 532 3.47 15.18 -44.09
CA LEU A 532 3.87 13.91 -44.70
C LEU A 532 4.54 12.97 -43.68
N ALA A 533 5.47 13.47 -42.87
CA ALA A 533 6.16 12.66 -41.86
C ALA A 533 5.19 12.15 -40.77
N VAL A 534 4.26 12.99 -40.31
CA VAL A 534 3.18 12.61 -39.37
C VAL A 534 2.31 11.51 -39.97
N ALA A 535 1.85 11.71 -41.21
CA ALA A 535 1.00 10.74 -41.90
C ALA A 535 1.74 9.41 -42.07
N THR A 536 3.00 9.44 -42.51
CA THR A 536 3.84 8.24 -42.67
C THR A 536 4.00 7.47 -41.36
N VAL A 537 4.35 8.13 -40.25
CA VAL A 537 4.52 7.42 -38.96
C VAL A 537 3.19 6.88 -38.43
N ALA A 538 2.08 7.62 -38.58
CA ALA A 538 0.75 7.16 -38.17
C ALA A 538 0.30 5.92 -38.96
N GLU A 539 0.49 5.92 -40.28
CA GLU A 539 0.16 4.79 -41.14
C GLU A 539 1.07 3.57 -40.89
N LEU A 540 2.35 3.79 -40.59
CA LEU A 540 3.29 2.72 -40.20
C LEU A 540 2.87 2.07 -38.88
N VAL A 541 2.49 2.87 -37.88
CA VAL A 541 1.97 2.37 -36.60
C VAL A 541 0.75 1.48 -36.85
N VAL A 542 -0.23 1.96 -37.62
CA VAL A 542 -1.43 1.15 -37.91
C VAL A 542 -1.09 -0.11 -38.71
N ALA A 543 -0.18 -0.03 -39.67
CA ALA A 543 0.26 -1.20 -40.44
C ALA A 543 0.94 -2.27 -39.57
N GLU A 544 1.53 -1.89 -38.43
CA GLU A 544 2.28 -2.77 -37.53
C GLU A 544 1.46 -3.26 -36.33
N ARG A 545 0.53 -2.44 -35.85
CA ARG A 545 -0.20 -2.66 -34.60
C ARG A 545 -1.69 -2.93 -34.81
N GLY A 546 -2.22 -2.64 -35.99
CA GLY A 546 -3.65 -2.68 -36.25
C GLY A 546 -4.33 -1.34 -35.98
N ASP A 547 -5.65 -1.37 -36.02
CA ASP A 547 -6.56 -0.24 -35.91
C ASP A 547 -7.03 0.05 -34.47
N ASP A 548 -6.85 -0.91 -33.55
CA ASP A 548 -7.07 -0.74 -32.11
C ASP A 548 -5.75 -0.35 -31.42
N ILE A 549 -5.43 0.94 -31.46
CA ILE A 549 -4.21 1.52 -30.88
C ILE A 549 -4.55 2.65 -29.92
N VAL A 550 -3.65 2.89 -28.97
CA VAL A 550 -3.69 4.02 -28.04
C VAL A 550 -2.38 4.77 -28.12
N LEU A 551 -2.43 6.07 -28.44
CA LEU A 551 -1.23 6.89 -28.52
C LEU A 551 -0.85 7.38 -27.12
N VAL A 552 0.43 7.24 -26.76
CA VAL A 552 0.97 7.73 -25.49
C VAL A 552 2.19 8.59 -25.77
N SER A 553 1.98 9.90 -25.82
CA SER A 553 3.06 10.85 -26.06
C SER A 553 3.94 11.04 -24.84
N LEU A 554 5.25 11.05 -25.05
CA LEU A 554 6.20 11.54 -24.07
C LEU A 554 6.06 13.06 -23.97
N ALA A 555 5.76 13.55 -22.77
CA ALA A 555 5.29 14.91 -22.55
C ALA A 555 6.23 15.97 -23.18
N ARG A 556 5.59 17.03 -23.72
CA ARG A 556 6.20 18.18 -24.39
C ARG A 556 6.58 17.93 -25.85
N ALA A 557 7.63 17.17 -26.11
CA ALA A 557 8.11 16.98 -27.49
C ALA A 557 7.23 16.02 -28.30
N GLY A 558 6.74 14.94 -27.67
CA GLY A 558 5.84 13.98 -28.28
C GLY A 558 4.39 14.48 -28.40
N THR A 559 3.91 15.25 -27.43
CA THR A 559 2.49 15.66 -27.35
C THR A 559 1.92 16.28 -28.64
N PRO A 560 2.53 17.32 -29.26
CA PRO A 560 2.00 17.87 -30.50
C PRO A 560 2.01 16.85 -31.65
N ILE A 561 2.93 15.89 -31.63
CA ILE A 561 3.01 14.84 -32.64
C ILE A 561 1.92 13.80 -32.44
N GLY A 562 1.67 13.37 -31.20
CA GLY A 562 0.54 12.49 -30.90
C GLY A 562 -0.81 13.10 -31.29
N VAL A 563 -1.00 14.41 -31.05
CA VAL A 563 -2.19 15.15 -31.50
C VAL A 563 -2.27 15.15 -33.03
N LEU A 564 -1.18 15.45 -33.74
CA LEU A 564 -1.16 15.46 -35.21
C LEU A 564 -1.40 14.06 -35.82
N MET A 565 -0.85 13.00 -35.23
CA MET A 565 -1.11 11.62 -35.63
C MET A 565 -2.58 11.27 -35.46
N ARG A 566 -3.18 11.62 -34.31
CA ARG A 566 -4.61 11.44 -34.06
C ARG A 566 -5.46 12.20 -35.09
N ARG A 567 -5.17 13.47 -35.34
CA ARG A 567 -5.88 14.28 -36.36
C ARG A 567 -5.76 13.66 -37.75
N TRP A 568 -4.60 13.16 -38.14
CA TRP A 568 -4.42 12.45 -39.42
C TRP A 568 -5.33 11.21 -39.51
N LEU A 569 -5.27 10.35 -38.50
CA LEU A 569 -6.03 9.10 -38.45
C LEU A 569 -7.56 9.33 -38.45
N GLN A 570 -8.01 10.43 -37.84
CA GLN A 570 -9.41 10.86 -37.86
C GLN A 570 -9.83 11.51 -39.18
N SER A 571 -8.92 12.18 -39.89
CA SER A 571 -9.23 12.94 -41.13
C SER A 571 -9.65 12.07 -42.34
N GLY A 572 -9.65 10.75 -42.20
CA GLY A 572 -9.95 9.78 -43.25
C GLY A 572 -8.72 9.45 -44.08
N ARG A 573 -8.21 8.22 -44.01
CA ARG A 573 -6.83 7.85 -44.38
C ARG A 573 -6.61 7.57 -45.87
N GLY A 574 -7.69 7.39 -46.63
CA GLY A 574 -7.65 7.18 -48.09
C GLY A 574 -8.82 6.33 -48.57
N PRO A 575 -8.92 6.04 -49.88
CA PRO A 575 -9.99 5.21 -50.43
C PRO A 575 -9.99 3.81 -49.79
N GLY A 576 -11.08 3.46 -49.10
CA GLY A 576 -11.25 2.14 -48.47
C GLY A 576 -10.64 1.99 -47.08
N GLN A 577 -10.08 3.06 -46.49
CA GLN A 577 -9.57 3.08 -45.12
C GLN A 577 -10.45 3.98 -44.23
N PRO A 578 -11.11 3.44 -43.20
CA PRO A 578 -11.96 4.24 -42.32
C PRO A 578 -11.13 5.22 -41.47
N SER A 579 -11.79 6.30 -41.02
CA SER A 579 -11.28 7.13 -39.93
C SER A 579 -11.18 6.30 -38.66
N LEU A 580 -10.10 6.48 -37.90
CA LEU A 580 -9.92 5.86 -36.60
C LEU A 580 -10.09 6.89 -35.50
N ASP A 581 -10.87 6.57 -34.48
CA ASP A 581 -10.87 7.33 -33.23
C ASP A 581 -9.92 6.65 -32.26
N VAL A 582 -8.87 7.37 -31.88
CA VAL A 582 -7.73 6.83 -31.17
C VAL A 582 -7.57 7.62 -29.87
N PRO A 583 -7.62 6.97 -28.69
CA PRO A 583 -7.29 7.61 -27.42
C PRO A 583 -5.85 8.12 -27.43
N HIS A 584 -5.62 9.27 -26.80
CA HIS A 584 -4.29 9.87 -26.73
C HIS A 584 -4.01 10.40 -25.31
N TYR A 585 -2.92 9.91 -24.73
CA TYR A 585 -2.42 10.33 -23.43
C TYR A 585 -1.06 10.99 -23.54
N ALA A 586 -0.73 11.88 -22.60
CA ALA A 586 0.62 12.40 -22.42
C ALA A 586 1.15 11.99 -21.05
N VAL A 587 2.36 11.42 -21.01
CA VAL A 587 2.99 10.87 -19.80
C VAL A 587 4.37 11.46 -19.56
N SER A 588 4.80 11.45 -18.30
CA SER A 588 6.17 11.82 -17.96
C SER A 588 7.16 10.69 -18.20
N ILE A 589 8.30 11.03 -18.78
CA ILE A 589 9.55 10.26 -18.71
C ILE A 589 10.69 11.20 -18.31
N VAL A 590 11.51 10.76 -17.36
CA VAL A 590 12.65 11.54 -16.86
C VAL A 590 13.90 10.68 -17.01
N ARG A 591 14.87 11.17 -17.78
CA ARG A 591 16.17 10.48 -17.95
C ARG A 591 16.80 10.21 -16.57
N ASP A 592 17.38 9.02 -16.42
CA ASP A 592 18.01 8.51 -15.21
C ASP A 592 17.03 8.21 -14.06
N ARG A 593 15.71 8.31 -14.32
CA ARG A 593 14.62 8.13 -13.34
C ARG A 593 13.45 7.30 -13.89
N GLY A 594 13.40 7.04 -15.18
CA GLY A 594 12.38 6.24 -15.83
C GLY A 594 11.09 6.98 -16.20
N ILE A 595 10.13 6.18 -16.66
CA ILE A 595 8.76 6.60 -16.98
C ILE A 595 7.88 6.51 -15.71
N ASP A 596 6.86 7.35 -15.65
CA ASP A 596 5.90 7.37 -14.53
C ASP A 596 5.14 6.04 -14.41
N ALA A 597 5.40 5.30 -13.32
CA ALA A 597 4.79 4.00 -13.07
C ALA A 597 3.29 4.08 -12.75
N VAL A 598 2.82 5.17 -12.13
CA VAL A 598 1.39 5.38 -11.84
C VAL A 598 0.63 5.63 -13.15
N ALA A 599 1.24 6.36 -14.09
CA ALA A 599 0.70 6.53 -15.43
C ALA A 599 0.64 5.20 -16.21
N LEU A 600 1.64 4.33 -16.06
CA LEU A 600 1.61 2.98 -16.64
C LEU A 600 0.50 2.11 -16.01
N ASP A 601 0.32 2.17 -14.69
CA ASP A 601 -0.78 1.48 -14.01
C ASP A 601 -2.14 1.96 -14.50
N TYR A 602 -2.31 3.28 -14.69
CA TYR A 602 -3.51 3.85 -15.29
C TYR A 602 -3.75 3.30 -16.70
N LEU A 603 -2.74 3.32 -17.57
CA LEU A 603 -2.85 2.81 -18.93
C LEU A 603 -3.22 1.32 -18.96
N ALA A 604 -2.57 0.48 -18.14
CA ALA A 604 -2.82 -0.95 -18.09
C ALA A 604 -4.21 -1.32 -17.55
N ARG A 605 -4.82 -0.46 -16.74
CA ARG A 605 -6.20 -0.68 -16.23
C ARG A 605 -7.28 -0.27 -17.21
N HIS A 606 -6.99 0.70 -18.08
CA HIS A 606 -7.98 1.24 -19.01
C HIS A 606 -7.83 0.69 -20.43
N HIS A 607 -6.65 0.19 -20.80
CA HIS A 607 -6.32 -0.26 -22.15
C HIS A 607 -5.49 -1.55 -22.12
N ASP A 608 -5.48 -2.28 -23.24
CA ASP A 608 -4.55 -3.40 -23.43
C ASP A 608 -3.11 -2.86 -23.54
N PRO A 609 -2.16 -3.28 -22.69
CA PRO A 609 -0.76 -2.85 -22.77
C PRO A 609 -0.10 -3.08 -24.13
N SER A 610 -0.59 -4.05 -24.92
CA SER A 610 -0.09 -4.35 -26.25
C SER A 610 -0.59 -3.41 -27.35
N SER A 611 -1.68 -2.66 -27.11
CA SER A 611 -2.20 -1.63 -28.03
C SER A 611 -1.58 -0.25 -27.82
N ILE A 612 -0.83 -0.07 -26.72
CA ILE A 612 -0.13 1.18 -26.41
C ILE A 612 1.03 1.43 -27.39
N VAL A 613 1.07 2.65 -27.93
CA VAL A 613 2.14 3.13 -28.81
C VAL A 613 2.74 4.40 -28.21
N PHE A 614 3.98 4.29 -27.73
CA PHE A 614 4.72 5.46 -27.24
C PHE A 614 5.16 6.36 -28.41
N VAL A 615 4.95 7.67 -28.27
CA VAL A 615 5.21 8.67 -29.32
C VAL A 615 6.16 9.76 -28.83
N ASP A 616 7.16 10.10 -29.63
CA ASP A 616 8.02 11.28 -29.42
C ASP A 616 8.21 12.10 -30.70
N GLY A 617 8.65 13.35 -30.55
CA GLY A 617 8.81 14.28 -31.66
C GLY A 617 10.14 14.15 -32.40
N TRP A 618 11.22 13.81 -31.70
CA TRP A 618 12.55 13.72 -32.33
C TRP A 618 13.50 12.91 -31.47
N THR A 619 14.22 11.97 -32.07
CA THR A 619 15.30 11.24 -31.39
C THR A 619 16.64 11.52 -32.07
N GLY A 620 17.57 12.06 -31.28
CA GLY A 620 18.96 12.31 -31.71
C GLY A 620 19.81 11.08 -31.47
N LYS A 621 20.51 11.06 -30.33
CA LYS A 621 21.39 9.95 -29.94
C LYS A 621 20.69 8.78 -29.22
N GLY A 622 19.36 8.69 -29.30
CA GLY A 622 18.56 7.58 -28.76
C GLY A 622 18.48 7.47 -27.23
N ALA A 623 18.78 8.55 -26.49
CA ALA A 623 18.75 8.53 -25.02
C ALA A 623 17.37 8.17 -24.45
N ILE A 624 16.29 8.72 -25.02
CA ILE A 624 14.91 8.43 -24.58
C ILE A 624 14.48 7.02 -25.00
N THR A 625 14.94 6.52 -26.14
CA THR A 625 14.66 5.14 -26.58
C THR A 625 15.22 4.12 -25.59
N HIS A 626 16.45 4.33 -25.11
CA HIS A 626 17.03 3.49 -24.06
C HIS A 626 16.29 3.64 -22.73
N GLU A 627 16.07 4.87 -22.27
CA GLU A 627 15.37 5.14 -21.00
C GLU A 627 13.98 4.48 -20.96
N LEU A 628 13.22 4.57 -22.06
CA LEU A 628 11.91 3.95 -22.16
C LEU A 628 12.00 2.42 -22.07
N THR A 629 12.95 1.82 -22.80
CA THR A 629 13.15 0.37 -22.79
C THR A 629 13.48 -0.13 -21.38
N ASP A 630 14.47 0.49 -20.75
CA ASP A 630 14.95 0.13 -19.42
C ASP A 630 13.85 0.33 -18.37
N ALA A 631 13.09 1.43 -18.45
CA ALA A 631 12.02 1.72 -17.51
C ALA A 631 10.83 0.76 -17.63
N LEU A 632 10.45 0.35 -18.85
CA LEU A 632 9.37 -0.62 -19.05
C LEU A 632 9.77 -2.03 -18.59
N ASP A 633 11.02 -2.43 -18.84
CA ASP A 633 11.53 -3.73 -18.34
C ASP A 633 11.61 -3.73 -16.80
N ALA A 634 12.03 -2.61 -16.18
CA ALA A 634 12.05 -2.46 -14.73
C ALA A 634 10.63 -2.48 -14.14
N TYR A 635 9.67 -1.79 -14.75
CA TYR A 635 8.26 -1.79 -14.34
C TYR A 635 7.65 -3.20 -14.41
N HIS A 636 7.91 -3.94 -15.49
CA HIS A 636 7.45 -5.32 -15.61
C HIS A 636 8.09 -6.25 -14.57
N ALA A 637 9.39 -6.11 -14.33
CA ALA A 637 10.11 -6.89 -13.31
C ALA A 637 9.58 -6.62 -11.88
N ALA A 638 9.05 -5.42 -11.62
CA ALA A 638 8.38 -5.06 -10.36
C ALA A 638 6.94 -5.59 -10.24
N GLY A 639 6.44 -6.37 -11.22
CA GLY A 639 5.10 -6.95 -11.22
C GLY A 639 4.08 -6.20 -12.07
N GLY A 640 4.49 -5.11 -12.74
CA GLY A 640 3.66 -4.36 -13.66
C GLY A 640 3.36 -5.08 -14.99
N ALA A 641 2.39 -4.54 -15.74
CA ALA A 641 2.04 -5.05 -17.06
C ALA A 641 3.20 -4.96 -18.07
N ARG A 642 3.23 -5.87 -19.05
CA ARG A 642 4.23 -5.85 -20.13
C ARG A 642 3.74 -4.95 -21.27
N PHE A 643 4.42 -3.82 -21.49
CA PHE A 643 4.17 -2.93 -22.63
C PHE A 643 5.11 -3.21 -23.80
N ASN A 644 4.72 -2.73 -24.99
CA ASN A 644 5.60 -2.68 -26.15
C ASN A 644 6.50 -1.42 -26.10
N GLY A 645 7.81 -1.61 -25.89
CA GLY A 645 8.76 -0.51 -25.77
C GLY A 645 9.26 0.11 -27.08
N GLU A 646 8.77 -0.34 -28.24
CA GLU A 646 9.18 0.25 -29.53
C GLU A 646 8.59 1.67 -29.70
N LEU A 647 9.42 2.68 -29.45
CA LEU A 647 9.08 4.08 -29.62
C LEU A 647 8.82 4.44 -31.09
N ALA A 648 7.69 5.09 -31.36
CA ALA A 648 7.40 5.74 -32.65
C ALA A 648 7.81 7.21 -32.59
N VAL A 649 8.54 7.70 -33.60
CA VAL A 649 9.01 9.10 -33.61
C VAL A 649 8.72 9.80 -34.93
N LEU A 650 8.45 11.10 -34.89
CA LEU A 650 8.28 11.88 -36.13
C LEU A 650 9.57 11.89 -36.95
N ALA A 651 10.71 12.21 -36.34
CA ALA A 651 12.00 12.30 -37.01
C ALA A 651 13.10 11.59 -36.21
N ASP A 652 13.88 10.75 -36.90
CA ASP A 652 15.00 10.00 -36.34
C ASP A 652 16.24 10.08 -37.23
N PRO A 653 16.97 11.20 -37.22
CA PRO A 653 18.23 11.32 -37.93
C PRO A 653 19.36 10.48 -37.31
N GLY A 654 19.18 9.96 -36.09
CA GLY A 654 20.21 9.18 -35.38
C GLY A 654 20.16 7.67 -35.64
N HIS A 655 19.14 7.17 -36.33
CA HIS A 655 18.90 5.75 -36.58
C HIS A 655 18.73 4.92 -35.30
N CYS A 656 17.91 5.42 -34.38
CA CYS A 656 17.68 4.84 -33.05
C CYS A 656 16.39 4.01 -32.91
N VAL A 657 15.39 4.21 -33.77
CA VAL A 657 14.11 3.49 -33.73
C VAL A 657 13.74 2.85 -35.05
N ARG A 658 12.87 1.84 -34.98
CA ARG A 658 12.36 1.10 -36.14
C ARG A 658 11.20 1.80 -36.83
N THR A 659 10.37 2.54 -36.08
CA THR A 659 9.14 3.19 -36.57
C THR A 659 9.31 4.70 -36.51
N TYR A 660 9.42 5.33 -37.68
CA TYR A 660 9.74 6.75 -37.82
C TYR A 660 8.99 7.38 -39.00
N GLY A 661 8.75 8.69 -38.94
CA GLY A 661 8.15 9.45 -40.05
C GLY A 661 9.17 9.86 -41.11
N THR A 662 10.38 10.25 -40.69
CA THR A 662 11.50 10.59 -41.59
C THR A 662 12.87 10.42 -40.92
N ARG A 663 13.91 10.23 -41.74
CA ARG A 663 15.33 10.27 -41.34
C ARG A 663 15.96 11.65 -41.52
N ASP A 664 15.22 12.59 -42.09
CA ASP A 664 15.74 13.91 -42.39
C ASP A 664 15.99 14.72 -41.10
N ASP A 665 17.12 15.43 -41.08
CA ASP A 665 17.46 16.37 -40.03
C ASP A 665 17.18 17.81 -40.50
N PHE A 666 15.96 18.28 -40.21
CA PHE A 666 15.49 19.64 -40.52
C PHE A 666 14.88 20.31 -39.28
N LEU A 667 14.71 21.63 -39.33
CA LEU A 667 14.11 22.38 -38.23
C LEU A 667 12.60 22.12 -38.17
N ILE A 668 12.17 21.34 -37.19
CA ILE A 668 10.76 21.18 -36.83
C ILE A 668 10.32 22.44 -36.06
N ALA A 669 9.23 23.08 -36.46
CA ALA A 669 8.78 24.36 -35.88
C ALA A 669 8.58 24.30 -34.36
N SER A 670 8.13 23.16 -33.81
CA SER A 670 8.01 22.93 -32.36
C SER A 670 9.35 22.96 -31.61
N ALA A 671 10.48 22.84 -32.30
CA ALA A 671 11.80 22.97 -31.69
C ALA A 671 12.20 24.43 -31.41
N CYS A 672 11.54 25.39 -32.06
CA CYS A 672 11.87 26.79 -31.95
C CYS A 672 11.47 27.36 -30.57
N LEU A 673 10.22 27.14 -30.18
CA LEU A 673 9.68 27.71 -28.95
C LEU A 673 9.78 26.71 -27.79
N ASN A 674 9.17 27.01 -26.66
CA ASN A 674 9.16 26.15 -25.47
C ASN A 674 7.72 25.69 -25.19
N SER A 675 7.17 26.05 -24.02
CA SER A 675 5.78 25.74 -23.66
C SER A 675 4.77 26.40 -24.61
N THR A 676 5.07 27.57 -25.16
CA THR A 676 4.21 28.33 -26.08
C THR A 676 3.96 27.67 -27.44
N VAL A 677 4.59 26.55 -27.75
CA VAL A 677 4.27 25.71 -28.93
C VAL A 677 3.95 24.27 -28.54
N SER A 678 3.80 24.03 -27.24
CA SER A 678 3.71 22.70 -26.63
C SER A 678 2.63 22.67 -25.55
N GLY A 679 1.50 23.29 -25.83
CA GLY A 679 0.32 23.25 -24.98
C GLY A 679 0.41 24.13 -23.74
N LEU A 680 1.37 25.06 -23.66
CA LEU A 680 1.72 25.85 -22.46
C LEU A 680 2.11 25.00 -21.25
N VAL A 681 2.48 23.73 -21.46
CA VAL A 681 2.92 22.84 -20.39
C VAL A 681 4.45 22.87 -20.26
N SER A 682 4.93 22.87 -19.02
CA SER A 682 6.35 22.79 -18.70
C SER A 682 6.98 21.46 -19.09
N ARG A 683 8.27 21.28 -18.77
CA ARG A 683 8.81 19.93 -18.66
C ARG A 683 8.19 19.24 -17.45
N THR A 684 8.21 17.92 -17.44
CA THR A 684 7.71 17.17 -16.29
C THR A 684 8.68 17.29 -15.11
N VAL A 685 8.10 17.20 -13.92
CA VAL A 685 8.73 17.42 -12.63
C VAL A 685 8.56 16.16 -11.80
N LEU A 686 9.66 15.70 -11.22
CA LEU A 686 9.68 14.61 -10.26
C LEU A 686 10.35 15.13 -8.99
N ASN A 687 9.53 15.40 -7.98
CA ASN A 687 9.94 15.98 -6.71
C ASN A 687 9.17 15.29 -5.57
N ASP A 688 9.89 14.56 -4.72
CA ASP A 688 9.36 13.73 -3.63
C ASP A 688 8.68 14.53 -2.51
N THR A 689 8.94 15.84 -2.42
CA THR A 689 8.24 16.73 -1.47
C THR A 689 6.89 17.23 -1.98
N LEU A 690 6.65 17.15 -3.30
CA LEU A 690 5.44 17.66 -3.95
C LEU A 690 4.56 16.54 -4.52
N ILE A 691 5.14 15.34 -4.73
CA ILE A 691 4.52 14.21 -5.40
C ILE A 691 4.63 13.01 -4.47
N GLY A 692 3.50 12.58 -3.93
CA GLY A 692 3.38 11.44 -3.04
C GLY A 692 3.29 10.10 -3.77
N PRO A 693 3.39 8.98 -3.02
CA PRO A 693 3.13 7.65 -3.57
C PRO A 693 1.73 7.57 -4.20
N GLY A 694 1.63 6.99 -5.40
CA GLY A 694 0.36 6.85 -6.11
C GLY A 694 -0.10 8.09 -6.88
N GLU A 695 0.67 9.18 -6.90
CA GLU A 695 0.40 10.35 -7.74
C GLU A 695 1.22 10.32 -9.05
N PHE A 696 0.69 10.93 -10.11
CA PHE A 696 1.46 11.16 -11.33
C PHE A 696 2.62 12.12 -11.09
N HIS A 697 3.66 12.00 -11.91
CA HIS A 697 4.67 13.04 -12.08
C HIS A 697 4.02 14.38 -12.42
N GLY A 698 4.61 15.49 -11.99
CA GLY A 698 3.99 16.80 -12.09
C GLY A 698 4.36 17.57 -13.35
N ALA A 699 3.58 18.60 -13.67
CA ALA A 699 3.97 19.67 -14.60
C ALA A 699 3.19 20.96 -14.29
N LYS A 700 3.70 22.09 -14.81
CA LYS A 700 3.13 23.42 -14.66
C LYS A 700 2.48 23.87 -15.96
N PHE A 701 1.29 24.45 -15.86
CA PHE A 701 0.59 25.10 -16.96
C PHE A 701 0.77 26.63 -16.86
N TYR A 702 1.47 27.21 -17.84
CA TYR A 702 1.79 28.64 -17.89
C TYR A 702 0.64 29.47 -18.45
N ARG A 703 -0.45 29.60 -17.67
CA ARG A 703 -1.67 30.36 -18.05
C ARG A 703 -1.36 31.81 -18.42
N GLU A 704 -0.36 32.41 -17.78
CA GLU A 704 0.09 33.78 -17.99
C GLU A 704 0.73 34.01 -19.37
N LEU A 705 1.10 32.95 -20.09
CA LEU A 705 1.69 33.01 -21.42
C LEU A 705 0.67 32.76 -22.54
N ALA A 706 -0.63 32.75 -22.24
CA ALA A 706 -1.69 32.45 -23.20
C ALA A 706 -1.70 33.37 -24.44
N ASP A 707 -1.35 34.65 -24.28
CA ASP A 707 -1.28 35.61 -25.40
C ASP A 707 -0.17 35.27 -26.41
N ASP A 708 0.80 34.46 -25.99
CA ASP A 708 1.96 34.05 -26.78
C ASP A 708 1.85 32.61 -27.30
N ASP A 709 0.74 31.93 -27.03
CA ASP A 709 0.54 30.54 -27.40
C ASP A 709 0.27 30.35 -28.89
N VAL A 710 1.10 29.56 -29.54
CA VAL A 710 1.01 29.16 -30.95
C VAL A 710 0.84 27.66 -31.11
N SER A 711 0.54 26.92 -30.03
CA SER A 711 0.36 25.46 -30.05
C SER A 711 -0.73 25.04 -31.02
N LEU A 712 -1.92 25.65 -30.96
CA LEU A 712 -3.00 25.36 -31.89
C LEU A 712 -2.67 25.82 -33.32
N ARG A 713 -1.98 26.96 -33.48
CA ARG A 713 -1.54 27.44 -34.80
C ARG A 713 -0.60 26.44 -35.48
N LEU A 714 0.34 25.83 -34.74
CA LEU A 714 1.18 24.74 -35.25
C LEU A 714 0.30 23.58 -35.75
N LEU A 715 -0.60 23.09 -34.88
CA LEU A 715 -1.42 21.93 -35.17
C LEU A 715 -2.32 22.15 -36.38
N ASP A 716 -2.97 23.31 -36.46
CA ASP A 716 -3.90 23.67 -37.53
C ASP A 716 -3.18 23.86 -38.86
N THR A 717 -2.01 24.51 -38.85
CA THR A 717 -1.21 24.74 -40.07
C THR A 717 -0.72 23.43 -40.67
N VAL A 718 -0.24 22.50 -39.84
CA VAL A 718 0.21 21.17 -40.32
C VAL A 718 -0.99 20.32 -40.74
N SER A 719 -2.09 20.34 -39.99
CA SER A 719 -3.30 19.58 -40.33
C SER A 719 -3.93 20.05 -41.65
N ALA A 720 -3.86 21.34 -41.97
CA ALA A 720 -4.34 21.89 -43.23
C ALA A 720 -3.58 21.34 -44.45
N ALA A 721 -2.32 20.91 -44.28
CA ALA A 721 -1.51 20.31 -45.33
C ALA A 721 -1.82 18.82 -45.57
N PHE A 722 -2.62 18.15 -44.72
CA PHE A 722 -2.93 16.72 -44.87
C PHE A 722 -3.55 16.36 -46.23
N ALA A 723 -4.43 17.22 -46.76
CA ALA A 723 -5.04 16.99 -48.07
C ALA A 723 -4.00 17.00 -49.21
N ALA A 724 -2.99 17.87 -49.13
CA ALA A 724 -1.95 18.01 -50.16
C ALA A 724 -0.97 16.82 -50.18
N VAL A 725 -0.72 16.21 -49.03
CA VAL A 725 0.24 15.09 -48.91
C VAL A 725 -0.39 13.72 -49.09
N ARG A 726 -1.72 13.60 -49.02
CA ARG A 726 -2.44 12.32 -48.91
C ARG A 726 -2.09 11.31 -49.98
N ASP A 727 -1.98 11.74 -51.25
CA ASP A 727 -1.67 10.85 -52.37
C ASP A 727 -0.22 10.32 -52.35
N ARG A 728 0.67 10.99 -51.59
CA ARG A 728 2.10 10.61 -51.46
C ARG A 728 2.33 9.61 -50.33
N VAL A 729 1.48 9.61 -49.30
CA VAL A 729 1.66 8.80 -48.07
C VAL A 729 1.83 7.30 -48.37
N PRO A 730 1.02 6.64 -49.24
CA PRO A 730 1.19 5.21 -49.49
C PRO A 730 2.58 4.85 -50.05
N ALA A 731 3.13 5.71 -50.91
CA ALA A 731 4.46 5.50 -51.48
C ALA A 731 5.57 5.67 -50.43
N GLU A 732 5.46 6.69 -49.56
CA GLU A 732 6.41 6.90 -48.45
C GLU A 732 6.36 5.75 -47.43
N VAL A 733 5.17 5.31 -47.05
CA VAL A 733 4.98 4.17 -46.15
C VAL A 733 5.58 2.90 -46.75
N ALA A 734 5.37 2.64 -48.04
CA ALA A 734 5.99 1.50 -48.73
C ALA A 734 7.51 1.62 -48.75
N ALA A 735 8.05 2.80 -49.09
CA ALA A 735 9.49 3.04 -49.11
C ALA A 735 10.14 2.78 -47.74
N VAL A 736 9.51 3.23 -46.66
CA VAL A 736 9.99 2.97 -45.29
C VAL A 736 9.88 1.48 -44.96
N ARG A 737 8.75 0.83 -45.24
CA ARG A 737 8.54 -0.60 -44.94
C ARG A 737 9.51 -1.52 -45.68
N ASP A 738 9.83 -1.19 -46.92
CA ASP A 738 10.73 -1.96 -47.78
C ASP A 738 12.22 -1.68 -47.49
N SER A 739 12.54 -0.66 -46.68
CA SER A 739 13.89 -0.35 -46.23
C SER A 739 14.36 -1.25 -45.07
N ASP A 740 15.67 -1.31 -44.84
CA ASP A 740 16.20 -1.86 -43.58
C ASP A 740 15.97 -0.85 -42.44
N ARG A 741 15.09 -1.23 -41.52
CA ARG A 741 14.67 -0.41 -40.38
C ARG A 741 15.34 -0.80 -39.08
N THR A 742 16.36 -1.66 -39.13
CA THR A 742 17.13 -2.05 -37.95
C THR A 742 17.82 -0.81 -37.36
N PRO A 743 17.61 -0.48 -36.07
CA PRO A 743 18.34 0.60 -35.42
C PRO A 743 19.86 0.38 -35.48
N THR A 744 20.59 1.33 -36.05
CA THR A 744 22.05 1.24 -36.23
C THR A 744 22.82 2.12 -35.25
N TRP A 745 22.14 3.06 -34.58
CA TRP A 745 22.73 3.97 -33.59
C TRP A 745 23.90 4.81 -34.14
N THR A 746 23.90 5.07 -35.46
CA THR A 746 24.94 5.89 -36.14
C THR A 746 25.05 7.29 -35.54
N GLY A 747 23.93 7.84 -35.06
CA GLY A 747 23.89 9.11 -34.36
C GLY A 747 24.74 9.14 -33.08
N TRP A 748 24.80 8.04 -32.33
CA TRP A 748 25.65 7.93 -31.14
C TRP A 748 27.13 7.87 -31.51
N ALA A 749 27.48 7.04 -32.51
CA ALA A 749 28.85 6.91 -32.99
C ALA A 749 29.43 8.25 -33.48
N SER A 750 28.64 9.04 -34.21
CA SER A 750 29.05 10.36 -34.69
C SER A 750 29.24 11.36 -33.55
N VAL A 751 28.37 11.34 -32.53
CA VAL A 751 28.53 12.18 -31.33
C VAL A 751 29.81 11.82 -30.56
N GLU A 752 30.13 10.54 -30.43
CA GLU A 752 31.33 10.06 -29.74
C GLU A 752 32.61 10.44 -30.51
N GLN A 753 32.57 10.35 -31.85
CA GLN A 753 33.66 10.79 -32.72
C GLN A 753 33.94 12.30 -32.54
N VAL A 754 32.89 13.14 -32.63
CA VAL A 754 33.00 14.59 -32.41
C VAL A 754 33.48 14.89 -31.00
N ARG A 755 33.00 14.15 -29.98
CA ARG A 755 33.49 14.32 -28.61
C ARG A 755 35.01 14.10 -28.53
N ALA A 756 35.50 13.01 -29.13
CA ALA A 756 36.91 12.65 -29.10
C ALA A 756 37.79 13.64 -29.88
N GLU A 757 37.37 14.02 -31.09
CA GLU A 757 38.12 14.90 -31.99
C GLU A 757 38.28 16.31 -31.41
N TYR A 758 37.22 16.85 -30.80
CA TYR A 758 37.21 18.20 -30.24
C TYR A 758 37.55 18.24 -28.74
N GLY A 759 37.99 17.12 -28.14
CA GLY A 759 38.44 17.06 -26.75
C GLY A 759 37.36 17.39 -25.71
N ILE A 760 36.10 17.04 -25.98
CA ILE A 760 34.96 17.39 -25.14
C ILE A 760 34.82 16.38 -23.99
N ALA A 761 34.63 16.86 -22.76
CA ALA A 761 34.61 16.00 -21.57
C ALA A 761 33.46 14.97 -21.55
N SER A 762 32.34 15.26 -22.22
CA SER A 762 31.15 14.41 -22.23
C SER A 762 30.35 14.56 -23.53
N VAL A 763 29.76 13.44 -23.98
CA VAL A 763 28.76 13.41 -25.07
C VAL A 763 27.52 14.26 -24.78
N ASN A 764 27.34 14.73 -23.55
CA ASN A 764 26.24 15.64 -23.19
C ASN A 764 26.45 17.07 -23.66
N PHE A 765 27.70 17.46 -23.96
CA PHE A 765 28.05 18.79 -24.49
C PHE A 765 28.07 18.85 -26.02
N VAL A 766 27.87 17.71 -26.68
CA VAL A 766 27.63 17.62 -28.13
C VAL A 766 26.12 17.54 -28.34
N LYS A 767 25.55 18.52 -29.05
CA LYS A 767 24.12 18.64 -29.30
C LYS A 767 23.83 18.42 -30.79
N PRO A 768 23.53 17.17 -31.19
CA PRO A 768 23.37 16.84 -32.60
C PRO A 768 22.01 17.26 -33.12
N GLY A 769 21.94 17.63 -34.40
CA GLY A 769 20.71 17.94 -35.10
C GLY A 769 20.42 19.43 -35.21
N VAL A 770 19.62 19.80 -36.21
CA VAL A 770 19.23 21.18 -36.49
C VAL A 770 18.46 21.80 -35.32
N GLY A 771 17.48 21.08 -34.77
CA GLY A 771 16.68 21.56 -33.64
C GLY A 771 17.49 21.80 -32.37
N GLU A 772 18.35 20.85 -31.98
CA GLU A 772 19.20 20.97 -30.79
C GLU A 772 20.27 22.04 -30.96
N THR A 773 20.90 22.15 -32.13
CA THR A 773 21.87 23.22 -32.43
C THR A 773 21.20 24.60 -32.36
N THR A 774 19.98 24.73 -32.87
CA THR A 774 19.17 25.94 -32.74
C THR A 774 18.95 26.30 -31.26
N ARG A 775 18.54 25.33 -30.42
CA ARG A 775 18.36 25.53 -28.97
C ARG A 775 19.66 25.92 -28.27
N VAL A 776 20.79 25.34 -28.66
CA VAL A 776 22.11 25.73 -28.15
C VAL A 776 22.41 27.19 -28.47
N LEU A 777 22.25 27.57 -29.74
CA LEU A 777 22.48 28.93 -30.23
C LEU A 777 21.52 29.94 -29.62
N LEU A 778 20.40 29.54 -29.04
CA LEU A 778 19.46 30.47 -28.42
C LEU A 778 19.59 30.52 -26.90
N ARG A 779 19.92 29.40 -26.26
CA ARG A 779 19.69 29.21 -24.82
C ARG A 779 20.90 28.68 -24.06
N ARG A 780 22.04 28.48 -24.72
CA ARG A 780 23.28 27.96 -24.11
C ARG A 780 24.47 28.85 -24.49
N MET A 781 25.66 28.44 -24.04
CA MET A 781 26.95 29.04 -24.39
C MET A 781 27.71 28.14 -25.39
N PRO A 782 27.34 28.17 -26.68
CA PRO A 782 28.11 27.50 -27.71
C PRO A 782 29.48 28.13 -27.88
N TRP A 783 30.46 27.30 -28.26
CA TRP A 783 31.77 27.79 -28.71
C TRP A 783 32.10 27.43 -30.16
N LEU A 784 31.40 26.45 -30.73
CA LEU A 784 31.57 26.01 -32.10
C LEU A 784 30.28 25.34 -32.59
N VAL A 785 29.96 25.55 -33.86
CA VAL A 785 28.90 24.82 -34.57
C VAL A 785 29.54 24.05 -35.72
N LEU A 786 29.28 22.76 -35.80
CA LEU A 786 29.69 21.92 -36.91
C LEU A 786 28.54 21.78 -37.90
N VAL A 787 28.78 21.95 -39.18
CA VAL A 787 27.81 21.75 -40.25
C VAL A 787 28.34 20.71 -41.24
N ARG A 788 27.47 19.86 -41.76
CA ARG A 788 27.85 18.85 -42.77
C ARG A 788 28.28 19.51 -44.08
N GLU A 789 27.55 20.56 -44.46
CA GLU A 789 27.72 21.28 -45.71
C GLU A 789 27.68 22.78 -45.45
N ALA A 790 28.56 23.53 -46.11
CA ALA A 790 28.68 24.97 -45.88
C ALA A 790 27.37 25.74 -46.13
N GLU A 791 26.70 25.44 -47.25
CA GLU A 791 25.58 26.24 -47.78
C GLU A 791 24.26 25.47 -47.87
N ALA A 792 24.10 24.36 -47.16
CA ALA A 792 22.82 23.63 -47.14
C ALA A 792 21.67 24.56 -46.67
N PRO A 793 20.47 24.47 -47.28
CA PRO A 793 19.29 25.24 -46.87
C PRO A 793 18.95 25.07 -45.39
N GLU A 794 19.08 23.85 -44.86
CA GLU A 794 18.81 23.48 -43.45
C GLU A 794 19.72 24.21 -42.45
N HIS A 795 20.83 24.78 -42.91
CA HIS A 795 21.79 25.51 -42.08
C HIS A 795 21.59 27.02 -42.15
N ALA A 796 20.67 27.55 -42.96
CA ALA A 796 20.51 28.98 -43.18
C ALA A 796 20.27 29.75 -41.87
N HIS A 797 19.32 29.32 -41.04
CA HIS A 797 19.05 29.94 -39.74
C HIS A 797 20.18 29.68 -38.73
N ILE A 798 20.82 28.51 -38.78
CA ILE A 798 21.98 28.18 -37.94
C ILE A 798 23.12 29.16 -38.18
N ARG A 799 23.46 29.43 -39.46
CA ARG A 799 24.50 30.40 -39.83
C ARG A 799 24.14 31.80 -39.38
N LEU A 800 22.87 32.22 -39.52
CA LEU A 800 22.40 33.52 -39.08
C LEU A 800 22.52 33.69 -37.55
N LEU A 801 22.08 32.69 -36.79
CA LEU A 801 22.16 32.69 -35.32
C LEU A 801 23.61 32.63 -34.82
N ALA A 802 24.46 31.81 -35.46
CA ALA A 802 25.88 31.70 -35.13
C ALA A 802 26.61 33.03 -35.38
N ALA A 803 26.37 33.67 -36.52
CA ALA A 803 26.93 34.98 -36.85
C ALA A 803 26.49 36.06 -35.85
N ALA A 804 25.20 36.10 -35.49
CA ALA A 804 24.67 37.05 -34.51
C ALA A 804 25.32 36.91 -33.12
N ARG A 805 25.74 35.69 -32.75
CA ARG A 805 26.39 35.39 -31.46
C ARG A 805 27.91 35.31 -31.51
N GLY A 806 28.52 35.55 -32.67
CA GLY A 806 29.96 35.42 -32.86
C GLY A 806 30.49 34.00 -32.64
N VAL A 807 29.67 32.99 -32.91
CA VAL A 807 30.03 31.58 -32.77
C VAL A 807 30.61 31.09 -34.11
N PRO A 808 31.82 30.52 -34.15
CA PRO A 808 32.39 29.97 -35.38
C PRO A 808 31.57 28.79 -35.90
N VAL A 809 31.55 28.65 -37.23
CA VAL A 809 30.92 27.53 -37.95
C VAL A 809 32.00 26.80 -38.75
N GLU A 810 32.10 25.48 -38.56
CA GLU A 810 33.09 24.61 -39.20
C GLU A 810 32.40 23.52 -40.02
N VAL A 811 32.96 23.19 -41.20
CA VAL A 811 32.39 22.19 -42.10
C VAL A 811 33.02 20.83 -41.85
N VAL A 812 32.19 19.84 -41.48
CA VAL A 812 32.60 18.46 -41.21
C VAL A 812 31.72 17.52 -42.06
N PRO A 813 32.19 17.11 -43.25
CA PRO A 813 31.36 16.38 -44.22
C PRO A 813 30.80 15.02 -43.74
N ASP A 814 31.49 14.36 -42.80
CA ASP A 814 31.15 13.01 -42.34
C ASP A 814 30.19 12.98 -41.14
N LEU A 815 29.51 14.10 -40.82
CA LEU A 815 28.55 14.14 -39.72
C LEU A 815 27.31 13.31 -40.02
N ALA A 816 26.89 12.47 -39.07
CA ALA A 816 25.61 11.73 -39.15
C ALA A 816 24.38 12.65 -39.12
N TYR A 817 24.55 13.90 -38.71
CA TYR A 817 23.50 14.94 -38.65
C TYR A 817 23.83 16.09 -39.61
N SER A 818 22.84 16.92 -39.93
CA SER A 818 23.05 18.14 -40.73
C SER A 818 23.98 19.09 -40.00
N CYS A 819 23.78 19.29 -38.69
CA CYS A 819 24.69 20.08 -37.86
C CYS A 819 24.78 19.59 -36.40
N MET A 820 25.78 20.07 -35.68
CA MET A 820 25.95 19.85 -34.24
C MET A 820 26.40 21.13 -33.52
N GLY A 821 25.77 21.47 -32.40
CA GLY A 821 26.22 22.54 -31.51
C GLY A 821 27.12 22.02 -30.40
N LEU A 822 28.28 22.66 -30.20
CA LEU A 822 29.23 22.31 -29.14
C LEU A 822 29.19 23.33 -28.01
N ILE A 823 28.98 22.87 -26.78
CA ILE A 823 28.84 23.69 -25.57
C ILE A 823 30.15 23.68 -24.77
N LYS A 824 30.51 24.82 -24.15
CA LYS A 824 31.67 24.88 -23.22
C LYS A 824 31.35 24.21 -21.89
N ASP A 825 32.32 23.49 -21.34
CA ASP A 825 32.31 23.08 -19.94
C ASP A 825 32.72 24.28 -19.07
N VAL A 826 31.85 24.69 -18.16
CA VAL A 826 32.04 25.87 -17.31
C VAL A 826 33.08 25.61 -16.21
N GLN A 827 33.47 24.35 -15.97
CA GLN A 827 34.47 23.98 -14.95
C GLN A 827 35.94 24.09 -15.43
N GLN A 828 36.18 24.43 -16.71
CA GLN A 828 37.54 24.58 -17.26
C GLN A 828 37.94 26.04 -17.61
N THR A 829 37.29 27.04 -17.01
CA THR A 829 37.67 28.46 -17.17
C THR A 829 38.24 29.08 -15.91
#